data_AF-C4M3X1-F1
#
_entry.id   AF-C4M3X1-F1
#
_cell.length_a   1.000
_cell.length_b   1.000
_cell.length_c   1.000
_cell.angle_alpha   90.00
_cell.angle_beta   90.00
_cell.angle_gamma   90.00
#
_symmetry.space_group_name_H-M   'P 1'
#
loop_
_entity.id
_entity.type
_entity.pdbx_description
1 polymer ?
#
loop_
_entity_poly.entity_id
_entity_poly.type
_entity_poly.pdbx_seq_one_letter_code
_entity_poly.pdbx_strand_id
1 'polypeptide(L)'
;MKKLDSYSLLICSKYFRYKSDFINVICVCKKFQETLEKFRYNPISISNLRLFPKIQTQCLYHKNEIRLPIETYSFYYFLTYKEALNQMKNFNKCHQIVYTRSDREEFGIDIPQNFAIKALGDKCFESTPIQKIIIPNTIRKIGQEAFSQCTQLTQIQLPCTLKELPVCTFFNCIELEKIEIPSSVSIIDGACFFCCSHLTEVKFPQNIVSIGYESFAFCARLKEVVIQGTLYSLFNKSFFGCTALSSVHLPDTVKFISDSCFENCSSLQSINIPSTVVMINQKVFKNCTSLKEIETPPSVDYIGERCFENCYSLTRLKISDTTVNISCNCFLNCTSLQTLEVPLKNNEYPFDVSYYDKQILEKFGINCVHINFFSSGSVLTYNPLTHEPKIPDDALIIGKECFKNIREIRSICIPTNIVIIDSNAFVGSFITSIYIPTSVTYIISGAFSDCVRLKEIQLPSSISSIGCKLFMNCSALTSITIPSTITSINASAFEFCINLSTISLPPHLVKLKKNAFSGCVQLKEILLPSSLKRIEEKCFSDCHSLTFVSIPTTVTYIGKDICLNCRGLKNLIIPLEKDLSYKYKVSYQQYQLFSSLNIHCTNIQFTDQDYLQRRNNNVDTIIPTDVDLHISKLCFSKLVENSFILPPNVISLGKSCFQSSFNITSITLSTNITKIKSYAFNGCSSLKNLIIPSSVQYMGKYCFKNCDNLTSLSLPTNLLPYTSLVSYSEYLLLKRNNIECLNIAQVNDDDIYDSKYLPSEIQTLNNTYFDFSSKELIVPSHITKIKVGVFCDCFQMSKIQIPSSVVSIKRNVFSNCPSLKSIELPPYLKKLSSSLFYYCISLKSIEIPSKITKLSNNVFAECHSLSQIHFPNQLKRIKGCCFFNCKNLSSITIPSSVTKLGKRCFDFCLGLQKCKFEEPCQIKKIPENCFRMCDKLVSFNIPSSIEILDSSCFYKCFGLTSIHIPSNVKSIGQCCFKRCYFLKEVICDQIQEIDKDCFSYCSRLESVILPSSLKKIGQTAFSYCSALKEICIPDSVEFIGGLCFSGCKQLTRIALSSRLTSLSYDCFTNCHSLRSIIINNTPISNYPFNVSLLQYIYFSKNKIPCYNITLSQDEIYLLSTNIPHLVNCFNDNCFRNSVNLMNISIPSSVTSLGEYCFKNCINLTSITIPSSISSIPSHCFDSCYNLKSIILPSTITSFGNHSFYGCSQLESLNLIPKECFE
;
A
#
# COMPACT_ATOMS: atom_id res chain seq x y z
N MET A 1 28.90 -54.32 22.26
CA MET A 1 28.34 -53.06 22.80
C MET A 1 27.74 -53.31 24.17
N LYS A 2 28.12 -52.54 25.20
CA LYS A 2 27.61 -52.65 26.57
C LYS A 2 26.10 -52.38 26.58
N LYS A 3 25.31 -53.23 27.26
CA LYS A 3 23.84 -53.12 27.38
C LYS A 3 23.48 -51.76 28.00
N LEU A 4 22.52 -51.02 27.43
CA LEU A 4 22.03 -49.76 28.01
C LEU A 4 21.49 -50.02 29.43
N ASP A 5 22.10 -49.41 30.43
CA ASP A 5 21.65 -49.46 31.82
C ASP A 5 20.65 -48.33 32.12
N SER A 6 20.01 -48.41 33.30
CA SER A 6 18.96 -47.44 33.68
C SER A 6 19.48 -46.01 33.81
N TYR A 7 20.77 -45.83 34.09
CA TYR A 7 21.41 -44.52 34.22
C TYR A 7 21.69 -43.91 32.84
N SER A 8 22.18 -44.71 31.90
CA SER A 8 22.39 -44.34 30.51
C SER A 8 21.06 -43.95 29.83
N LEU A 9 19.98 -44.66 30.15
CA LEU A 9 18.65 -44.30 29.66
C LEU A 9 18.14 -42.96 30.25
N LEU A 10 18.42 -42.68 31.53
CA LEU A 10 18.09 -41.40 32.15
C LEU A 10 18.78 -40.22 31.42
N ILE A 11 20.01 -40.41 30.96
CA ILE A 11 20.73 -39.41 30.16
C ILE A 11 20.09 -39.27 28.77
N CYS A 12 19.82 -40.39 28.09
CA CYS A 12 19.24 -40.38 26.74
C CYS A 12 17.83 -39.80 26.70
N SER A 13 17.04 -40.04 27.74
CA SER A 13 15.64 -39.57 27.84
C SER A 13 15.52 -38.05 27.96
N LYS A 14 16.60 -37.30 28.20
CA LYS A 14 16.62 -35.84 28.09
C LYS A 14 16.37 -35.33 26.66
N TYR A 15 16.57 -36.17 25.64
CA TYR A 15 16.31 -35.84 24.24
C TYR A 15 14.91 -36.23 23.76
N PHE A 16 14.11 -36.88 24.62
CA PHE A 16 12.73 -37.24 24.30
C PHE A 16 11.87 -35.98 24.29
N ARG A 17 11.03 -35.86 23.25
CA ARG A 17 10.26 -34.64 23.00
C ARG A 17 8.81 -34.78 23.42
N TYR A 18 8.30 -36.01 23.46
CA TYR A 18 6.90 -36.29 23.73
C TYR A 18 6.73 -37.21 24.93
N LYS A 19 5.61 -37.04 25.65
CA LYS A 19 5.21 -37.94 26.75
C LYS A 19 5.17 -39.41 26.32
N SER A 20 4.78 -39.69 25.08
CA SER A 20 4.76 -41.04 24.50
C SER A 20 6.14 -41.67 24.47
N ASP A 21 7.21 -40.92 24.27
CA ASP A 21 8.56 -41.46 24.17
C ASP A 21 8.98 -42.09 25.51
N PHE A 22 8.67 -41.40 26.62
CA PHE A 22 8.91 -41.90 27.98
C PHE A 22 8.06 -43.12 28.31
N ILE A 23 6.78 -43.11 27.90
CA ILE A 23 5.85 -44.23 28.14
C ILE A 23 6.26 -45.45 27.31
N ASN A 24 6.56 -45.27 26.03
CA ASN A 24 6.91 -46.36 25.12
C ASN A 24 8.18 -47.09 25.60
N VAL A 25 9.17 -46.36 26.08
CA VAL A 25 10.42 -46.95 26.58
C VAL A 25 10.19 -47.83 27.83
N ILE A 26 9.32 -47.40 28.76
CA ILE A 26 8.98 -48.23 29.93
C ILE A 26 8.05 -49.40 29.57
N CYS A 27 7.19 -49.23 28.56
CA CYS A 27 6.29 -50.28 28.08
C CYS A 27 7.05 -51.38 27.31
N VAL A 28 8.10 -51.03 26.57
CA VAL A 28 8.89 -51.97 25.77
C VAL A 28 9.86 -52.78 26.63
N CYS A 29 10.37 -52.23 27.74
CA CYS A 29 11.32 -52.94 28.60
C CYS A 29 11.09 -52.69 30.10
N LYS A 30 10.62 -53.73 30.80
CA LYS A 30 10.35 -53.72 32.26
C LYS A 30 11.55 -53.29 33.11
N LYS A 31 12.79 -53.52 32.63
CA LYS A 31 14.03 -53.05 33.28
C LYS A 31 14.05 -51.54 33.56
N PHE A 32 13.30 -50.76 32.78
CA PHE A 32 13.29 -49.31 32.88
C PHE A 32 12.05 -48.74 33.59
N GLN A 33 11.18 -49.59 34.14
CA GLN A 33 9.92 -49.18 34.77
C GLN A 33 10.12 -48.15 35.90
N GLU A 34 11.18 -48.30 36.70
CA GLU A 34 11.53 -47.37 37.79
C GLU A 34 12.31 -46.12 37.34
N THR A 35 12.65 -45.99 36.05
CA THR A 35 13.50 -44.88 35.55
C THR A 35 12.80 -43.53 35.72
N LEU A 36 11.48 -43.49 35.59
CA LEU A 36 10.69 -42.26 35.72
C LEU A 36 10.67 -41.72 37.15
N GLU A 37 10.82 -42.58 38.16
CA GLU A 37 10.89 -42.17 39.56
C GLU A 37 12.24 -41.53 39.94
N LYS A 38 13.27 -41.72 39.11
CA LYS A 38 14.62 -41.18 39.35
C LYS A 38 14.74 -39.71 38.96
N PHE A 39 13.81 -39.17 38.18
CA PHE A 39 13.79 -37.75 37.82
C PHE A 39 13.48 -36.88 39.04
N ARG A 40 14.39 -35.95 39.33
CA ARG A 40 14.18 -34.89 40.34
C ARG A 40 13.65 -33.59 39.75
N TYR A 41 13.57 -33.50 38.42
CA TYR A 41 12.97 -32.40 37.68
C TYR A 41 12.25 -32.93 36.43
N ASN A 42 11.30 -32.17 35.89
CA ASN A 42 10.60 -32.57 34.66
C ASN A 42 11.34 -32.12 33.38
N PRO A 43 11.75 -33.06 32.49
CA PRO A 43 12.44 -32.73 31.22
C PRO A 43 11.48 -32.18 30.14
N ILE A 44 10.18 -32.41 30.29
CA ILE A 44 9.11 -31.92 29.42
C ILE A 44 8.02 -31.24 30.25
N SER A 45 7.16 -30.46 29.61
CA SER A 45 6.01 -29.84 30.28
C SER A 45 5.06 -30.89 30.87
N ILE A 46 4.60 -30.67 32.11
CA ILE A 46 3.71 -31.59 32.83
C ILE A 46 2.55 -30.85 33.51
N SER A 47 1.41 -31.52 33.64
CA SER A 47 0.21 -31.01 34.33
C SER A 47 -0.09 -31.73 35.64
N ASN A 48 0.61 -32.82 35.95
CA ASN A 48 0.49 -33.57 37.20
C ASN A 48 1.76 -34.42 37.43
N LEU A 49 1.87 -35.01 38.62
CA LEU A 49 3.03 -35.81 39.04
C LEU A 49 3.02 -37.27 38.53
N ARG A 50 2.02 -37.71 37.75
CA ARG A 50 1.91 -39.14 37.39
C ARG A 50 3.10 -39.66 36.57
N LEU A 51 3.66 -38.82 35.70
CA LEU A 51 4.77 -39.23 34.82
C LEU A 51 6.14 -39.12 35.52
N PHE A 52 6.29 -38.18 36.45
CA PHE A 52 7.52 -37.98 37.22
C PHE A 52 7.13 -37.76 38.70
N PRO A 53 6.88 -38.84 39.46
CA PRO A 53 6.22 -38.74 40.77
C PRO A 53 7.10 -38.18 41.88
N LYS A 54 8.44 -38.16 41.70
CA LYS A 54 9.41 -37.77 42.73
C LYS A 54 10.22 -36.51 42.39
N ILE A 55 9.67 -35.63 41.54
CA ILE A 55 10.31 -34.34 41.23
C ILE A 55 10.31 -33.43 42.46
N GLN A 56 11.41 -32.72 42.64
CA GLN A 56 11.61 -31.69 43.69
C GLN A 56 11.63 -30.29 43.09
N THR A 57 12.03 -30.17 41.81
CA THR A 57 12.04 -28.92 41.06
C THR A 57 11.11 -29.01 39.84
N GLN A 58 10.18 -28.06 39.69
CA GLN A 58 9.44 -27.92 38.44
C GLN A 58 10.18 -27.03 37.46
N CYS A 59 10.53 -27.55 36.29
CA CYS A 59 10.92 -26.76 35.14
C CYS A 59 9.66 -26.25 34.43
N LEU A 60 9.44 -24.94 34.45
CA LEU A 60 8.33 -24.27 33.78
C LEU A 60 8.80 -23.68 32.44
N TYR A 61 8.36 -24.25 31.32
CA TYR A 61 8.80 -23.84 29.99
C TYR A 61 7.95 -22.70 29.39
N HIS A 62 6.74 -22.48 29.91
CA HIS A 62 5.83 -21.41 29.50
C HIS A 62 5.14 -20.73 30.69
N LYS A 63 4.78 -19.44 30.56
CA LYS A 63 4.14 -18.63 31.61
C LYS A 63 2.81 -19.21 32.11
N ASN A 64 2.14 -20.00 31.27
CA ASN A 64 0.81 -20.57 31.53
C ASN A 64 0.84 -21.99 32.12
N GLU A 65 2.02 -22.57 32.39
CA GLU A 65 2.13 -23.89 33.00
C GLU A 65 1.60 -23.91 34.44
N ILE A 66 0.93 -25.01 34.81
CA ILE A 66 0.36 -25.19 36.14
C ILE A 66 1.50 -25.41 37.14
N ARG A 67 1.52 -24.62 38.21
CA ARG A 67 2.45 -24.82 39.33
C ARG A 67 1.94 -25.96 40.20
N LEU A 68 2.74 -27.01 40.30
CA LEU A 68 2.48 -28.15 41.18
C LEU A 68 2.97 -27.81 42.59
N PRO A 69 2.41 -28.40 43.65
CA PRO A 69 2.82 -28.16 45.03
C PRO A 69 4.17 -28.86 45.32
N ILE A 70 5.27 -28.23 44.92
CA ILE A 70 6.64 -28.71 45.05
C ILE A 70 7.55 -27.60 45.56
N GLU A 71 8.69 -27.98 46.12
CA GLU A 71 9.57 -27.10 46.89
C GLU A 71 10.18 -25.96 46.07
N THR A 72 10.63 -26.24 44.83
CA THR A 72 11.38 -25.26 44.03
C THR A 72 10.89 -25.18 42.58
N TYR A 73 10.99 -23.98 41.99
CA TYR A 73 10.64 -23.74 40.59
C TYR A 73 11.85 -23.25 39.79
N SER A 74 11.91 -23.67 38.54
CA SER A 74 12.92 -23.30 37.56
C SER A 74 12.22 -22.76 36.32
N PHE A 75 12.34 -21.45 36.08
CA PHE A 75 11.62 -20.73 35.03
C PHE A 75 12.46 -20.64 33.75
N TYR A 76 11.98 -21.25 32.66
CA TYR A 76 12.63 -21.26 31.34
C TYR A 76 11.97 -20.32 30.31
N TYR A 77 10.93 -19.56 30.69
CA TYR A 77 10.36 -18.46 29.90
C TYR A 77 10.79 -17.08 30.44
N PHE A 78 10.66 -16.03 29.63
CA PHE A 78 11.07 -14.67 30.01
C PHE A 78 10.25 -14.11 31.19
N LEU A 79 10.95 -13.69 32.24
CA LEU A 79 10.46 -12.90 33.37
C LEU A 79 11.09 -11.50 33.34
N THR A 80 10.37 -10.47 33.78
CA THR A 80 10.99 -9.14 33.95
C THR A 80 12.06 -9.20 35.05
N TYR A 81 12.97 -8.24 35.08
CA TYR A 81 14.03 -8.23 36.10
C TYR A 81 13.45 -8.13 37.52
N LYS A 82 12.44 -7.27 37.72
CA LYS A 82 11.66 -7.21 38.96
C LYS A 82 11.03 -8.54 39.35
N GLU A 83 10.38 -9.22 38.40
CA GLU A 83 9.74 -10.53 38.63
C GLU A 83 10.81 -11.56 39.05
N ALA A 84 11.96 -11.58 38.37
CA ALA A 84 13.04 -12.49 38.67
C ALA A 84 13.63 -12.28 40.07
N LEU A 85 13.85 -11.04 40.50
CA LEU A 85 14.30 -10.74 41.87
C LEU A 85 13.32 -11.27 42.92
N ASN A 86 12.02 -11.11 42.71
CA ASN A 86 11.00 -11.64 43.61
C ASN A 86 10.99 -13.18 43.66
N GLN A 87 11.28 -13.85 42.54
CA GLN A 87 11.40 -15.31 42.53
C GLN A 87 12.69 -15.81 43.21
N MET A 88 13.80 -15.11 43.01
CA MET A 88 15.10 -15.48 43.60
C MET A 88 15.10 -15.35 45.13
N LYS A 89 14.34 -14.41 45.70
CA LYS A 89 14.11 -14.32 47.17
C LYS A 89 13.50 -15.60 47.76
N ASN A 90 12.76 -16.36 46.95
CA ASN A 90 12.15 -17.63 47.34
C ASN A 90 13.00 -18.85 46.89
N PHE A 91 14.30 -18.67 46.66
CA PHE A 91 15.24 -19.71 46.19
C PHE A 91 14.89 -20.36 44.84
N ASN A 92 14.02 -19.74 44.04
CA ASN A 92 13.68 -20.22 42.69
C ASN A 92 14.75 -19.81 41.66
N LYS A 93 14.89 -20.64 40.61
CA LYS A 93 15.87 -20.40 39.52
C LYS A 93 15.19 -19.73 38.32
N CYS A 94 15.73 -18.61 37.85
CA CYS A 94 15.24 -17.91 36.66
C CYS A 94 16.28 -17.96 35.54
N HIS A 95 15.96 -18.61 34.43
CA HIS A 95 16.91 -18.86 33.33
C HIS A 95 16.82 -17.83 32.18
N GLN A 96 15.67 -17.17 32.02
CA GLN A 96 15.42 -16.17 30.98
C GLN A 96 14.90 -14.89 31.63
N ILE A 97 15.73 -13.87 31.75
CA ILE A 97 15.34 -12.58 32.35
C ILE A 97 15.37 -11.50 31.26
N VAL A 98 14.36 -10.65 31.21
CA VAL A 98 14.30 -9.47 30.33
C VAL A 98 14.35 -8.20 31.17
N TYR A 99 15.18 -7.24 30.76
CA TYR A 99 15.23 -5.91 31.36
C TYR A 99 14.32 -4.97 30.56
N THR A 100 13.31 -4.41 31.20
CA THR A 100 12.24 -3.63 30.55
C THR A 100 12.32 -2.15 30.91
N ARG A 101 11.52 -1.31 30.22
CA ARG A 101 11.39 0.11 30.56
C ARG A 101 10.99 0.33 32.03
N SER A 102 10.05 -0.47 32.54
CA SER A 102 9.64 -0.40 33.94
C SER A 102 10.76 -0.80 34.89
N ASP A 103 11.60 -1.78 34.51
CA ASP A 103 12.78 -2.14 35.30
C ASP A 103 13.81 -0.98 35.29
N ARG A 104 14.03 -0.32 34.16
CA ARG A 104 14.89 0.87 34.09
C ARG A 104 14.37 2.02 34.97
N GLU A 105 13.07 2.28 34.95
CA GLU A 105 12.44 3.34 35.74
C GLU A 105 12.57 3.09 37.25
N GLU A 106 12.60 1.82 37.67
CA GLU A 106 12.72 1.42 39.08
C GLU A 106 14.18 1.25 39.54
N PHE A 107 15.04 0.65 38.73
CA PHE A 107 16.40 0.25 39.11
C PHE A 107 17.51 1.10 38.47
N GLY A 108 17.16 2.04 37.59
CA GLY A 108 18.09 2.95 36.93
C GLY A 108 18.54 2.49 35.54
N ILE A 109 19.53 3.18 34.98
CA ILE A 109 20.02 2.96 33.61
C ILE A 109 20.99 1.77 33.50
N ASP A 110 21.65 1.40 34.59
CA ASP A 110 22.68 0.36 34.59
C ASP A 110 22.05 -1.02 34.55
N ILE A 111 22.32 -1.76 33.46
CA ILE A 111 21.86 -3.14 33.32
C ILE A 111 22.68 -4.02 34.28
N PRO A 112 22.04 -4.77 35.19
CA PRO A 112 22.75 -5.61 36.16
C PRO A 112 23.62 -6.70 35.50
N GLN A 113 24.91 -6.70 35.82
CA GLN A 113 25.90 -7.59 35.16
C GLN A 113 25.96 -9.01 35.77
N ASN A 114 25.61 -9.16 37.04
CA ASN A 114 25.71 -10.44 37.78
C ASN A 114 24.49 -11.36 37.59
N PHE A 115 23.51 -10.94 36.78
CA PHE A 115 22.26 -11.67 36.56
C PHE A 115 22.18 -12.21 35.13
N ALA A 116 21.49 -13.34 34.95
CA ALA A 116 21.32 -13.97 33.64
C ALA A 116 20.28 -13.24 32.75
N ILE A 117 20.43 -11.92 32.58
CA ILE A 117 19.60 -11.11 31.67
C ILE A 117 19.87 -11.54 30.23
N LYS A 118 18.83 -12.05 29.57
CA LYS A 118 18.88 -12.61 28.22
C LYS A 118 18.24 -11.70 27.17
N ALA A 119 17.50 -10.66 27.56
CA ALA A 119 16.89 -9.73 26.61
C ALA A 119 16.73 -8.30 27.16
N LEU A 120 16.65 -7.33 26.25
CA LEU A 120 16.08 -6.00 26.52
C LEU A 120 14.66 -5.94 25.96
N GLY A 121 13.74 -5.31 26.69
CA GLY A 121 12.35 -5.11 26.27
C GLY A 121 12.21 -4.02 25.20
N ASP A 122 11.02 -3.93 24.61
CA ASP A 122 10.69 -2.87 23.66
C ASP A 122 10.72 -1.50 24.36
N LYS A 123 11.23 -0.47 23.66
CA LYS A 123 11.36 0.91 24.18
C LYS A 123 12.09 1.03 25.53
N CYS A 124 12.94 0.06 25.87
CA CYS A 124 13.56 -0.04 27.21
C CYS A 124 14.29 1.25 27.62
N PHE A 125 15.04 1.84 26.70
CA PHE A 125 15.84 3.06 26.87
C PHE A 125 15.36 4.20 25.95
N GLU A 126 14.13 4.16 25.44
CA GLU A 126 13.61 5.21 24.55
C GLU A 126 13.68 6.60 25.19
N SER A 127 14.20 7.59 24.45
CA SER A 127 14.35 9.00 24.87
C SER A 127 15.15 9.19 26.16
N THR A 128 16.09 8.29 26.45
CA THR A 128 16.92 8.39 27.65
C THR A 128 18.20 9.18 27.37
N PRO A 129 18.66 10.04 28.31
CA PRO A 129 19.89 10.82 28.15
C PRO A 129 21.13 9.97 28.45
N ILE A 130 21.25 8.81 27.79
CA ILE A 130 22.39 7.90 27.96
C ILE A 130 23.52 8.32 27.01
N GLN A 131 24.72 8.50 27.55
CA GLN A 131 25.91 8.78 26.74
C GLN A 131 26.64 7.50 26.30
N LYS A 132 26.71 6.52 27.21
CA LYS A 132 27.30 5.20 27.03
C LYS A 132 26.55 4.20 27.90
N ILE A 133 26.35 2.98 27.40
CA ILE A 133 25.72 1.89 28.15
C ILE A 133 26.48 0.58 27.93
N ILE A 134 26.67 -0.18 28.99
CA ILE A 134 27.31 -1.51 28.94
C ILE A 134 26.20 -2.57 28.84
N ILE A 135 26.05 -3.17 27.66
CA ILE A 135 25.12 -4.28 27.45
C ILE A 135 25.79 -5.61 27.84
N PRO A 136 25.24 -6.39 28.77
CA PRO A 136 25.82 -7.69 29.14
C PRO A 136 25.87 -8.67 27.96
N ASN A 137 26.97 -9.42 27.84
CA ASN A 137 27.13 -10.48 26.82
C ASN A 137 26.16 -11.67 26.98
N THR A 138 25.37 -11.69 28.05
CA THR A 138 24.29 -12.66 28.23
C THR A 138 23.05 -12.34 27.38
N ILE A 139 22.92 -11.12 26.85
CA ILE A 139 21.75 -10.66 26.10
C ILE A 139 21.72 -11.23 24.69
N ARG A 140 20.68 -12.03 24.41
CA ARG A 140 20.44 -12.70 23.13
C ARG A 140 19.41 -11.98 22.24
N LYS A 141 18.66 -11.02 22.80
CA LYS A 141 17.60 -10.29 22.08
C LYS A 141 17.49 -8.83 22.56
N ILE A 142 17.27 -7.90 21.63
CA ILE A 142 16.90 -6.50 21.91
C ILE A 142 15.44 -6.31 21.42
N GLY A 143 14.67 -5.45 22.09
CA GLY A 143 13.31 -5.11 21.71
C GLY A 143 13.23 -4.01 20.65
N GLN A 144 12.05 -3.80 20.05
CA GLN A 144 11.80 -2.73 19.10
C GLN A 144 11.95 -1.36 19.78
N GLU A 145 12.52 -0.39 19.05
CA GLU A 145 12.73 0.98 19.56
C GLU A 145 13.55 1.06 20.87
N ALA A 146 14.33 0.02 21.20
CA ALA A 146 14.96 -0.10 22.51
C ALA A 146 15.84 1.09 22.90
N PHE A 147 16.53 1.72 21.94
CA PHE A 147 17.36 2.91 22.11
C PHE A 147 16.88 4.10 21.25
N SER A 148 15.63 4.08 20.79
CA SER A 148 15.07 5.18 19.98
C SER A 148 15.16 6.52 20.74
N GLN A 149 15.50 7.60 20.05
CA GLN A 149 15.63 8.96 20.60
C GLN A 149 16.68 9.09 21.72
N CYS A 150 17.65 8.16 21.84
CA CYS A 150 18.80 8.33 22.73
C CYS A 150 19.80 9.33 22.12
N THR A 151 19.43 10.61 22.10
CA THR A 151 20.14 11.64 21.34
C THR A 151 21.56 11.89 21.81
N GLN A 152 21.91 11.52 23.05
CA GLN A 152 23.26 11.70 23.62
C GLN A 152 24.16 10.47 23.47
N LEU A 153 23.64 9.35 22.92
CA LEU A 153 24.37 8.09 22.87
C LEU A 153 25.50 8.18 21.85
N THR A 154 26.75 8.20 22.33
CA THR A 154 27.95 8.36 21.50
C THR A 154 28.52 7.05 20.99
N GLN A 155 28.45 6.00 21.83
CA GLN A 155 28.99 4.67 21.53
C GLN A 155 28.19 3.59 22.26
N ILE A 156 27.98 2.46 21.60
CA ILE A 156 27.38 1.27 22.19
C ILE A 156 28.06 0.00 21.68
N GLN A 157 28.34 -0.92 22.59
CA GLN A 157 28.84 -2.25 22.23
C GLN A 157 27.66 -3.24 22.24
N LEU A 158 27.38 -3.82 21.08
CA LEU A 158 26.34 -4.82 20.92
C LEU A 158 26.87 -6.22 21.30
N PRO A 159 26.09 -7.03 22.04
CA PRO A 159 26.53 -8.35 22.46
C PRO A 159 26.59 -9.34 21.28
N CYS A 160 27.65 -10.17 21.25
CA CYS A 160 27.91 -11.15 20.18
C CYS A 160 26.92 -12.33 20.11
N THR A 161 25.87 -12.28 20.92
CA THR A 161 24.80 -13.27 21.00
C THR A 161 23.53 -12.86 20.27
N LEU A 162 23.43 -11.61 19.78
CA LEU A 162 22.26 -11.10 19.05
C LEU A 162 22.12 -11.76 17.68
N LYS A 163 20.88 -11.99 17.25
CA LYS A 163 20.57 -12.55 15.92
C LYS A 163 19.99 -11.53 14.94
N GLU A 164 19.40 -10.46 15.45
CA GLU A 164 18.75 -9.41 14.66
C GLU A 164 18.82 -8.07 15.40
N LEU A 165 18.75 -6.99 14.64
CA LEU A 165 18.48 -5.63 15.13
C LEU A 165 17.06 -5.23 14.71
N PRO A 166 16.12 -5.09 15.67
CA PRO A 166 14.72 -4.77 15.36
C PRO A 166 14.48 -3.37 14.81
N VAL A 167 13.22 -3.14 14.40
CA VAL A 167 12.72 -1.86 13.86
C VAL A 167 13.04 -0.70 14.81
N CYS A 168 13.53 0.39 14.25
CA CYS A 168 13.79 1.66 14.94
C CYS A 168 14.71 1.55 16.18
N THR A 169 15.53 0.50 16.32
CA THR A 169 16.33 0.26 17.54
C THR A 169 17.15 1.48 17.98
N PHE A 170 17.79 2.18 17.04
CA PHE A 170 18.61 3.39 17.25
C PHE A 170 18.04 4.61 16.50
N PHE A 171 16.73 4.66 16.27
CA PHE A 171 16.09 5.77 15.58
C PHE A 171 16.45 7.12 16.25
N ASN A 172 16.92 8.09 15.49
CA ASN A 172 17.31 9.43 15.96
C ASN A 172 18.36 9.44 17.09
N CYS A 173 19.29 8.49 17.11
CA CYS A 173 20.49 8.54 17.96
C CYS A 173 21.54 9.46 17.34
N ILE A 174 21.30 10.78 17.40
CA ILE A 174 22.03 11.77 16.61
C ILE A 174 23.53 11.85 16.88
N GLU A 175 24.00 11.55 18.11
CA GLU A 175 25.41 11.60 18.51
C GLU A 175 26.18 10.27 18.32
N LEU A 176 25.51 9.19 17.86
CA LEU A 176 26.15 7.89 17.71
C LEU A 176 27.20 7.94 16.60
N GLU A 177 28.49 7.84 16.94
CA GLU A 177 29.57 8.09 15.99
C GLU A 177 29.98 6.82 15.22
N LYS A 178 30.02 5.67 15.90
CA LYS A 178 30.45 4.38 15.33
C LYS A 178 29.66 3.22 15.89
N ILE A 179 29.39 2.21 15.08
CA ILE A 179 28.81 0.96 15.56
C ILE A 179 29.41 -0.28 14.89
N GLU A 180 29.70 -1.28 15.73
CA GLU A 180 30.10 -2.62 15.28
C GLU A 180 28.93 -3.58 15.44
N ILE A 181 28.36 -4.03 14.32
CA ILE A 181 27.23 -4.96 14.32
C ILE A 181 27.81 -6.38 14.45
N PRO A 182 27.41 -7.18 15.47
CA PRO A 182 28.05 -8.46 15.75
C PRO A 182 27.88 -9.49 14.63
N SER A 183 28.88 -10.36 14.42
CA SER A 183 28.88 -11.44 13.41
C SER A 183 27.70 -12.42 13.46
N SER A 184 27.03 -12.47 14.60
CA SER A 184 25.85 -13.30 14.85
C SER A 184 24.54 -12.70 14.31
N VAL A 185 24.52 -11.42 13.97
CA VAL A 185 23.35 -10.69 13.45
C VAL A 185 23.21 -10.94 11.94
N SER A 186 22.04 -11.44 11.53
CA SER A 186 21.72 -11.69 10.12
C SER A 186 20.68 -10.72 9.54
N ILE A 187 19.99 -9.93 10.38
CA ILE A 187 18.90 -9.04 9.97
C ILE A 187 19.05 -7.68 10.65
N ILE A 188 19.00 -6.61 9.85
CA ILE A 188 18.79 -5.22 10.30
C ILE A 188 17.41 -4.80 9.78
N ASP A 189 16.46 -4.54 10.68
CA ASP A 189 15.08 -4.22 10.32
C ASP A 189 14.88 -2.72 10.04
N GLY A 190 13.67 -2.34 9.58
CA GLY A 190 13.38 -0.99 9.07
C GLY A 190 13.70 0.15 10.04
N ALA A 191 14.21 1.25 9.49
CA ALA A 191 14.54 2.50 10.19
C ALA A 191 15.45 2.33 11.43
N CYS A 192 16.21 1.23 11.51
CA CYS A 192 17.03 0.89 12.67
C CYS A 192 17.97 2.02 13.12
N PHE A 193 18.62 2.71 12.18
CA PHE A 193 19.56 3.82 12.38
C PHE A 193 19.09 5.11 11.69
N PHE A 194 17.79 5.28 11.47
CA PHE A 194 17.25 6.47 10.83
C PHE A 194 17.67 7.74 11.58
N CYS A 195 18.21 8.74 10.87
CA CYS A 195 18.66 10.02 11.42
C CYS A 195 19.77 9.91 12.49
N CYS A 196 20.62 8.88 12.43
CA CYS A 196 21.89 8.85 13.18
C CYS A 196 22.92 9.76 12.50
N SER A 197 22.73 11.07 12.58
CA SER A 197 23.45 12.07 11.77
C SER A 197 24.96 12.14 12.02
N HIS A 198 25.45 11.73 13.21
CA HIS A 198 26.88 11.66 13.53
C HIS A 198 27.56 10.34 13.17
N LEU A 199 26.81 9.34 12.69
CA LEU A 199 27.36 8.02 12.40
C LEU A 199 28.33 8.10 11.24
N THR A 200 29.61 7.86 11.51
CA THR A 200 30.71 7.93 10.53
C THR A 200 31.10 6.56 9.96
N GLU A 201 30.91 5.50 10.74
CA GLU A 201 31.41 4.16 10.44
C GLU A 201 30.44 3.09 10.95
N VAL A 202 30.11 2.12 10.09
CA VAL A 202 29.32 0.92 10.43
C VAL A 202 30.10 -0.31 9.97
N LYS A 203 30.44 -1.19 10.92
CA LYS A 203 31.00 -2.51 10.57
C LYS A 203 29.88 -3.53 10.41
N PHE A 204 29.62 -3.93 9.17
CA PHE A 204 28.61 -4.92 8.82
C PHE A 204 29.14 -6.36 8.98
N PRO A 205 28.36 -7.30 9.54
CA PRO A 205 28.75 -8.70 9.62
C PRO A 205 28.56 -9.45 8.30
N GLN A 206 29.38 -10.48 8.08
CA GLN A 206 29.39 -11.29 6.85
C GLN A 206 28.13 -12.14 6.64
N ASN A 207 27.28 -12.33 7.65
CA ASN A 207 26.09 -13.17 7.56
C ASN A 207 24.79 -12.36 7.39
N ILE A 208 24.87 -11.09 7.00
CA ILE A 208 23.68 -10.28 6.74
C ILE A 208 22.91 -10.84 5.56
N VAL A 209 21.61 -11.02 5.78
CA VAL A 209 20.64 -11.47 4.79
C VAL A 209 19.74 -10.32 4.35
N SER A 210 19.49 -9.34 5.23
CA SER A 210 18.52 -8.24 4.98
C SER A 210 18.87 -6.95 5.71
N ILE A 211 18.67 -5.82 5.02
CA ILE A 211 18.69 -4.45 5.56
C ILE A 211 17.35 -3.78 5.23
N GLY A 212 16.55 -3.43 6.22
CA GLY A 212 15.18 -2.93 6.07
C GLY A 212 15.06 -1.55 5.40
N TYR A 213 13.81 -1.14 5.16
CA TYR A 213 13.47 0.18 4.61
C TYR A 213 14.02 1.30 5.49
N GLU A 214 14.56 2.36 4.89
CA GLU A 214 15.04 3.57 5.60
C GLU A 214 16.07 3.32 6.73
N SER A 215 16.70 2.13 6.78
CA SER A 215 17.52 1.68 7.92
C SER A 215 18.65 2.63 8.29
N PHE A 216 19.31 3.26 7.31
CA PHE A 216 20.39 4.22 7.50
C PHE A 216 20.06 5.59 6.86
N ALA A 217 18.78 5.89 6.63
CA ALA A 217 18.41 7.17 6.05
C ALA A 217 18.85 8.34 6.95
N PHE A 218 19.36 9.41 6.35
CA PHE A 218 19.87 10.62 7.00
C PHE A 218 21.08 10.39 7.94
N CYS A 219 21.86 9.32 7.73
CA CYS A 219 23.18 9.16 8.35
C CYS A 219 24.21 10.06 7.65
N ALA A 220 24.07 11.38 7.82
CA ALA A 220 24.74 12.40 7.00
C ALA A 220 26.28 12.33 7.01
N ARG A 221 26.91 11.79 8.07
CA ARG A 221 28.38 11.67 8.21
C ARG A 221 28.95 10.30 7.84
N LEU A 222 28.12 9.34 7.41
CA LEU A 222 28.55 7.98 7.09
C LEU A 222 29.40 8.01 5.82
N LYS A 223 30.68 7.62 5.91
CA LYS A 223 31.65 7.79 4.81
C LYS A 223 31.71 6.63 3.83
N GLU A 224 31.53 5.42 4.34
CA GLU A 224 31.70 4.19 3.58
C GLU A 224 30.71 3.11 4.05
N VAL A 225 30.21 2.32 3.10
CA VAL A 225 29.40 1.12 3.35
C VAL A 225 30.05 -0.08 2.68
N VAL A 226 30.56 -1.02 3.49
CA VAL A 226 31.11 -2.30 3.00
C VAL A 226 30.23 -3.43 3.49
N ILE A 227 29.49 -4.07 2.59
CA ILE A 227 28.64 -5.23 2.91
C ILE A 227 29.21 -6.46 2.23
N GLN A 228 29.48 -7.49 3.02
CA GLN A 228 29.95 -8.80 2.55
C GLN A 228 28.90 -9.87 2.83
N GLY A 229 28.92 -10.96 2.06
CA GLY A 229 28.13 -12.16 2.37
C GLY A 229 26.87 -12.35 1.55
N THR A 230 25.77 -12.73 2.20
CA THR A 230 24.56 -13.29 1.55
C THR A 230 23.39 -12.30 1.40
N LEU A 231 23.64 -10.99 1.40
CA LEU A 231 22.58 -9.98 1.29
C LEU A 231 21.84 -10.13 -0.04
N TYR A 232 20.52 -10.30 0.01
CA TYR A 232 19.71 -10.54 -1.19
C TYR A 232 19.20 -9.26 -1.87
N SER A 233 18.85 -8.22 -1.10
CA SER A 233 18.29 -6.97 -1.63
C SER A 233 18.47 -5.79 -0.69
N LEU A 234 18.60 -4.60 -1.26
CA LEU A 234 18.52 -3.32 -0.55
C LEU A 234 17.09 -2.77 -0.65
N PHE A 235 16.48 -2.41 0.47
CA PHE A 235 15.10 -1.94 0.52
C PHE A 235 14.99 -0.42 0.30
N ASN A 236 13.74 0.07 0.18
CA ASN A 236 13.47 1.47 -0.19
C ASN A 236 14.17 2.43 0.78
N LYS A 237 14.89 3.42 0.22
CA LYS A 237 15.58 4.49 0.96
C LYS A 237 16.57 4.01 2.03
N SER A 238 17.10 2.79 1.97
CA SER A 238 17.99 2.26 3.02
C SER A 238 19.18 3.17 3.35
N PHE A 239 19.71 3.96 2.40
CA PHE A 239 20.79 4.93 2.61
C PHE A 239 20.43 6.36 2.12
N PHE A 240 19.14 6.70 2.08
CA PHE A 240 18.66 8.01 1.62
C PHE A 240 19.29 9.16 2.41
N GLY A 241 19.88 10.17 1.76
CA GLY A 241 20.42 11.35 2.43
C GLY A 241 21.73 11.11 3.21
N CYS A 242 22.48 10.05 2.93
CA CYS A 242 23.84 9.87 3.46
C CYS A 242 24.83 10.77 2.70
N THR A 243 24.83 12.07 2.99
CA THR A 243 25.51 13.08 2.18
C THR A 243 27.04 12.95 2.15
N ALA A 244 27.67 12.37 3.17
CA ALA A 244 29.11 12.09 3.22
C ALA A 244 29.52 10.71 2.62
N LEU A 245 28.56 9.89 2.19
CA LEU A 245 28.84 8.54 1.69
C LEU A 245 29.59 8.62 0.36
N SER A 246 30.84 8.16 0.36
CA SER A 246 31.76 8.30 -0.77
C SER A 246 32.06 6.98 -1.49
N SER A 247 31.91 5.85 -0.79
CA SER A 247 32.26 4.49 -1.25
C SER A 247 31.19 3.49 -0.79
N VAL A 248 30.74 2.63 -1.70
CA VAL A 248 29.78 1.55 -1.43
C VAL A 248 30.25 0.25 -2.09
N HIS A 249 30.41 -0.80 -1.29
CA HIS A 249 30.75 -2.15 -1.74
C HIS A 249 29.61 -3.10 -1.40
N LEU A 250 28.99 -3.68 -2.43
CA LEU A 250 27.87 -4.63 -2.32
C LEU A 250 28.33 -6.05 -2.68
N PRO A 251 27.75 -7.11 -2.07
CA PRO A 251 28.11 -8.48 -2.41
C PRO A 251 27.41 -8.97 -3.70
N ASP A 252 28.02 -9.93 -4.41
CA ASP A 252 27.50 -10.62 -5.60
C ASP A 252 26.26 -11.50 -5.35
N THR A 253 25.56 -11.30 -4.23
CA THR A 253 24.28 -11.93 -3.93
C THR A 253 23.10 -10.97 -4.09
N VAL A 254 23.37 -9.67 -4.22
CA VAL A 254 22.31 -8.65 -4.33
C VAL A 254 21.61 -8.76 -5.67
N LYS A 255 20.27 -8.88 -5.65
CA LYS A 255 19.42 -8.97 -6.84
C LYS A 255 18.69 -7.67 -7.16
N PHE A 256 18.42 -6.82 -6.17
CA PHE A 256 17.59 -5.63 -6.33
C PHE A 256 18.15 -4.44 -5.54
N ILE A 257 18.14 -3.27 -6.17
CA ILE A 257 18.37 -1.97 -5.52
C ILE A 257 17.06 -1.17 -5.62
N SER A 258 16.35 -1.08 -4.49
CA SER A 258 15.00 -0.49 -4.44
C SER A 258 14.96 1.04 -4.42
N ASP A 259 13.76 1.59 -4.54
CA ASP A 259 13.47 3.02 -4.73
C ASP A 259 14.27 3.94 -3.79
N SER A 260 14.87 4.98 -4.37
CA SER A 260 15.59 6.04 -3.64
C SER A 260 16.69 5.54 -2.68
N CYS A 261 17.24 4.34 -2.89
CA CYS A 261 18.19 3.72 -1.94
C CYS A 261 19.38 4.62 -1.60
N PHE A 262 19.96 5.28 -2.60
CA PHE A 262 21.10 6.20 -2.47
C PHE A 262 20.74 7.65 -2.87
N GLU A 263 19.45 8.01 -2.89
CA GLU A 263 19.03 9.37 -3.24
C GLU A 263 19.65 10.37 -2.24
N ASN A 264 20.18 11.49 -2.74
CA ASN A 264 20.92 12.52 -1.98
C ASN A 264 22.25 12.05 -1.34
N CYS A 265 22.88 10.97 -1.82
CA CYS A 265 24.26 10.62 -1.45
C CYS A 265 25.27 11.49 -2.22
N SER A 266 25.31 12.78 -1.89
CA SER A 266 26.02 13.81 -2.68
C SER A 266 27.53 13.62 -2.80
N SER A 267 28.18 12.87 -1.90
CA SER A 267 29.62 12.59 -1.95
C SER A 267 30.01 11.29 -2.67
N LEU A 268 29.03 10.50 -3.13
CA LEU A 268 29.29 9.19 -3.73
C LEU A 268 30.04 9.37 -5.04
N GLN A 269 31.26 8.83 -5.17
CA GLN A 269 32.11 9.05 -6.34
C GLN A 269 31.99 7.96 -7.39
N SER A 270 31.85 6.70 -6.95
CA SER A 270 31.69 5.52 -7.80
C SER A 270 30.98 4.41 -7.01
N ILE A 271 30.29 3.51 -7.71
CA ILE A 271 29.69 2.31 -7.13
C ILE A 271 29.77 1.17 -8.14
N ASN A 272 30.27 0.02 -7.71
CA ASN A 272 30.26 -1.19 -8.53
C ASN A 272 28.94 -1.92 -8.32
N ILE A 273 28.14 -2.04 -9.37
CA ILE A 273 26.87 -2.77 -9.33
C ILE A 273 27.16 -4.28 -9.49
N PRO A 274 26.81 -5.14 -8.51
CA PRO A 274 27.13 -6.56 -8.57
C PRO A 274 26.49 -7.26 -9.76
N SER A 275 27.20 -8.24 -10.36
CA SER A 275 26.79 -8.95 -11.60
C SER A 275 25.51 -9.78 -11.48
N THR A 276 24.91 -9.81 -10.29
CA THR A 276 23.66 -10.47 -10.00
C THR A 276 22.44 -9.55 -9.98
N VAL A 277 22.63 -8.23 -9.95
CA VAL A 277 21.56 -7.24 -9.86
C VAL A 277 20.72 -7.26 -11.13
N VAL A 278 19.40 -7.41 -10.97
CA VAL A 278 18.43 -7.48 -12.08
C VAL A 278 17.64 -6.19 -12.23
N MET A 279 17.44 -5.44 -11.15
CA MET A 279 16.68 -4.19 -11.20
C MET A 279 17.29 -3.10 -10.34
N ILE A 280 17.35 -1.90 -10.92
CA ILE A 280 17.67 -0.62 -10.26
C ILE A 280 16.42 0.25 -10.35
N ASN A 281 15.74 0.48 -9.22
CA ASN A 281 14.45 1.16 -9.23
C ASN A 281 14.54 2.69 -9.39
N GLN A 282 13.39 3.37 -9.26
CA GLN A 282 13.27 4.81 -9.41
C GLN A 282 14.13 5.60 -8.39
N LYS A 283 14.71 6.70 -8.86
CA LYS A 283 15.49 7.69 -8.07
C LYS A 283 16.67 7.13 -7.27
N VAL A 284 17.16 5.92 -7.57
CA VAL A 284 18.20 5.26 -6.76
C VAL A 284 19.43 6.15 -6.56
N PHE A 285 19.93 6.81 -7.60
CA PHE A 285 21.11 7.69 -7.55
C PHE A 285 20.77 9.16 -7.71
N LYS A 286 19.49 9.56 -7.56
CA LYS A 286 19.09 10.95 -7.71
C LYS A 286 19.87 11.85 -6.74
N ASN A 287 20.37 12.98 -7.22
CA ASN A 287 21.21 13.93 -6.47
C ASN A 287 22.54 13.35 -5.93
N CYS A 288 23.08 12.29 -6.55
CA CYS A 288 24.47 11.85 -6.31
C CYS A 288 25.45 12.77 -7.07
N THR A 289 25.57 14.02 -6.60
CA THR A 289 26.23 15.10 -7.35
C THR A 289 27.72 14.89 -7.62
N SER A 290 28.39 14.03 -6.86
CA SER A 290 29.82 13.70 -7.03
C SER A 290 30.10 12.42 -7.83
N LEU A 291 29.05 11.70 -8.27
CA LEU A 291 29.22 10.42 -8.97
C LEU A 291 29.88 10.68 -10.33
N LYS A 292 31.05 10.08 -10.57
CA LYS A 292 31.86 10.31 -11.78
C LYS A 292 31.63 9.26 -12.85
N GLU A 293 31.53 8.01 -12.43
CA GLU A 293 31.32 6.89 -13.32
C GLU A 293 30.42 5.83 -12.71
N ILE A 294 29.63 5.17 -13.57
CA ILE A 294 28.86 3.99 -13.20
C ILE A 294 28.68 3.06 -14.40
N GLU A 295 28.82 1.76 -14.15
CA GLU A 295 28.62 0.70 -15.13
C GLU A 295 27.62 -0.32 -14.58
N THR A 296 26.57 -0.64 -15.34
CA THR A 296 25.61 -1.68 -14.97
C THR A 296 26.01 -3.02 -15.60
N PRO A 297 25.92 -4.14 -14.86
CA PRO A 297 26.26 -5.46 -15.40
C PRO A 297 25.20 -6.00 -16.37
N PRO A 298 25.54 -7.04 -17.18
CA PRO A 298 24.64 -7.69 -18.12
C PRO A 298 23.34 -8.25 -17.55
N SER A 299 23.25 -8.39 -16.23
CA SER A 299 22.07 -8.90 -15.55
C SER A 299 20.97 -7.87 -15.33
N VAL A 300 21.23 -6.57 -15.51
CA VAL A 300 20.26 -5.50 -15.20
C VAL A 300 19.22 -5.41 -16.31
N ASP A 301 17.97 -5.78 -16.01
CA ASP A 301 16.84 -5.72 -16.94
C ASP A 301 16.09 -4.38 -16.88
N TYR A 302 16.11 -3.70 -15.73
CA TYR A 302 15.26 -2.53 -15.46
C TYR A 302 16.00 -1.40 -14.75
N ILE A 303 15.85 -0.17 -15.28
CA ILE A 303 16.28 1.09 -14.65
C ILE A 303 15.08 2.03 -14.52
N GLY A 304 14.77 2.45 -13.29
CA GLY A 304 13.56 3.21 -12.98
C GLY A 304 13.63 4.73 -13.20
N GLU A 305 12.48 5.40 -13.08
CA GLU A 305 12.31 6.83 -13.37
C GLU A 305 13.31 7.68 -12.55
N ARG A 306 13.95 8.67 -13.19
CA ARG A 306 14.87 9.63 -12.52
C ARG A 306 16.07 8.98 -11.82
N CYS A 307 16.52 7.81 -12.26
CA CYS A 307 17.56 7.05 -11.58
C CYS A 307 18.84 7.87 -11.33
N PHE A 308 19.33 8.59 -12.35
CA PHE A 308 20.53 9.43 -12.29
C PHE A 308 20.23 10.94 -12.31
N GLU A 309 19.00 11.36 -11.98
CA GLU A 309 18.62 12.78 -11.98
C GLU A 309 19.60 13.61 -11.12
N ASN A 310 20.14 14.70 -11.66
CA ASN A 310 21.09 15.63 -11.01
C ASN A 310 22.44 15.02 -10.61
N CYS A 311 22.93 14.00 -11.33
CA CYS A 311 24.31 13.52 -11.21
C CYS A 311 25.28 14.44 -11.99
N TYR A 312 25.47 15.68 -11.52
CA TYR A 312 26.19 16.72 -12.27
C TYR A 312 27.64 16.39 -12.60
N SER A 313 28.32 15.54 -11.82
CA SER A 313 29.72 15.14 -12.05
C SER A 313 29.89 13.89 -12.90
N LEU A 314 28.80 13.28 -13.37
CA LEU A 314 28.84 11.99 -14.08
C LEU A 314 29.45 12.18 -15.47
N THR A 315 30.68 11.71 -15.66
CA THR A 315 31.43 11.79 -16.93
C THR A 315 31.25 10.53 -17.77
N ARG A 316 31.13 9.36 -17.13
CA ARG A 316 30.95 8.07 -17.80
C ARG A 316 29.74 7.29 -17.28
N LEU A 317 28.79 6.97 -18.15
CA LEU A 317 27.66 6.10 -17.84
C LEU A 317 27.61 4.97 -18.87
N LYS A 318 27.79 3.73 -18.39
CA LYS A 318 27.62 2.53 -19.21
C LYS A 318 26.46 1.70 -18.71
N ILE A 319 25.38 1.69 -19.48
CA ILE A 319 24.23 0.83 -19.25
C ILE A 319 24.37 -0.39 -20.15
N SER A 320 24.06 -1.56 -19.59
CA SER A 320 24.18 -2.83 -20.30
C SER A 320 23.32 -2.84 -21.55
N ASP A 321 23.87 -3.34 -22.65
CA ASP A 321 23.18 -3.57 -23.91
C ASP A 321 22.02 -4.57 -23.79
N THR A 322 22.05 -5.44 -22.78
CA THR A 322 20.97 -6.37 -22.42
C THR A 322 19.80 -5.75 -21.64
N THR A 323 19.89 -4.50 -21.20
CA THR A 323 18.83 -3.86 -20.39
C THR A 323 17.52 -3.79 -21.17
N VAL A 324 16.43 -4.27 -20.58
CA VAL A 324 15.12 -4.41 -21.26
C VAL A 324 14.24 -3.16 -21.12
N ASN A 325 14.46 -2.33 -20.10
CA ASN A 325 13.68 -1.12 -19.91
C ASN A 325 14.46 -0.05 -19.12
N ILE A 326 14.50 1.16 -19.67
CA ILE A 326 14.96 2.36 -18.98
C ILE A 326 13.82 3.36 -18.98
N SER A 327 13.38 3.76 -17.79
CA SER A 327 12.27 4.71 -17.60
C SER A 327 12.69 6.16 -17.87
N CYS A 328 11.71 7.06 -17.99
CA CYS A 328 11.96 8.45 -18.34
C CYS A 328 12.67 9.28 -17.25
N ASN A 329 13.28 10.39 -17.67
CA ASN A 329 14.12 11.31 -16.91
C ASN A 329 15.35 10.66 -16.26
N CYS A 330 15.77 9.50 -16.75
CA CYS A 330 16.87 8.74 -16.17
C CYS A 330 18.16 9.57 -16.12
N PHE A 331 18.42 10.37 -17.16
CA PHE A 331 19.66 11.12 -17.35
C PHE A 331 19.52 12.62 -17.07
N LEU A 332 18.37 13.05 -16.54
CA LEU A 332 18.07 14.46 -16.32
C LEU A 332 19.21 15.17 -15.55
N ASN A 333 19.72 16.27 -16.10
CA ASN A 333 20.80 17.09 -15.53
C ASN A 333 22.16 16.37 -15.35
N CYS A 334 22.43 15.28 -16.06
CA CYS A 334 23.77 14.68 -16.18
C CYS A 334 24.66 15.49 -17.15
N THR A 335 24.93 16.76 -16.81
CA THR A 335 25.53 17.74 -17.73
C THR A 335 27.00 17.47 -18.08
N SER A 336 27.74 16.76 -17.22
CA SER A 336 29.17 16.46 -17.42
C SER A 336 29.44 15.18 -18.22
N LEU A 337 28.41 14.51 -18.75
CA LEU A 337 28.60 13.27 -19.52
C LEU A 337 29.52 13.53 -20.73
N GLN A 338 30.56 12.70 -20.82
CA GLN A 338 31.56 12.64 -21.90
C GLN A 338 31.49 11.31 -22.65
N THR A 339 31.05 10.24 -21.98
CA THR A 339 30.81 8.93 -22.59
C THR A 339 29.50 8.36 -22.07
N LEU A 340 28.59 8.02 -22.98
CA LEU A 340 27.31 7.38 -22.69
C LEU A 340 27.18 6.14 -23.56
N GLU A 341 27.15 4.96 -22.94
CA GLU A 341 26.85 3.69 -23.57
C GLU A 341 25.47 3.24 -23.05
N VAL A 342 24.51 3.03 -23.94
CA VAL A 342 23.15 2.59 -23.62
C VAL A 342 22.73 1.51 -24.60
N PRO A 343 21.76 0.64 -24.25
CA PRO A 343 21.20 -0.33 -25.18
C PRO A 343 20.60 0.39 -26.39
N LEU A 344 21.14 0.08 -27.56
CA LEU A 344 20.61 0.51 -28.85
C LEU A 344 20.01 -0.71 -29.53
N LYS A 345 18.72 -0.66 -29.82
CA LYS A 345 18.12 -1.58 -30.79
C LYS A 345 18.10 -0.79 -32.06
N ASN A 346 18.56 -1.36 -33.16
CA ASN A 346 18.40 -0.64 -34.41
C ASN A 346 19.13 0.74 -34.33
N ASN A 347 20.36 0.85 -33.81
CA ASN A 347 21.08 2.14 -33.75
C ASN A 347 20.30 3.33 -33.17
N GLU A 348 19.23 2.99 -32.46
CA GLU A 348 18.21 3.88 -31.98
C GLU A 348 17.93 3.44 -30.55
N TYR A 349 17.63 4.40 -29.71
CA TYR A 349 17.25 4.16 -28.35
C TYR A 349 15.82 3.57 -28.33
N PRO A 350 15.64 2.35 -27.78
CA PRO A 350 14.39 1.59 -27.93
C PRO A 350 13.31 1.91 -26.89
N PHE A 351 13.59 2.74 -25.89
CA PHE A 351 12.65 3.03 -24.80
C PHE A 351 11.97 4.39 -24.96
N ASP A 352 10.82 4.55 -24.30
CA ASP A 352 10.16 5.85 -24.16
C ASP A 352 11.12 6.83 -23.47
N VAL A 353 11.52 7.88 -24.19
CA VAL A 353 12.41 8.91 -23.67
C VAL A 353 11.65 10.15 -23.25
N SER A 354 12.10 10.76 -22.16
CA SER A 354 11.77 12.16 -21.92
C SER A 354 12.46 13.04 -22.95
N TYR A 355 11.94 14.24 -23.19
CA TYR A 355 12.60 15.23 -24.04
C TYR A 355 14.07 15.51 -23.65
N TYR A 356 14.40 15.43 -22.37
CA TYR A 356 15.77 15.63 -21.90
C TYR A 356 16.70 14.46 -22.09
N ASP A 357 16.21 13.25 -21.83
CA ASP A 357 16.98 12.06 -22.13
C ASP A 357 17.31 12.05 -23.62
N LYS A 358 16.37 12.45 -24.48
CA LYS A 358 16.60 12.65 -25.93
C LYS A 358 17.73 13.64 -26.21
N GLN A 359 17.72 14.84 -25.63
CA GLN A 359 18.81 15.82 -25.86
C GLN A 359 20.19 15.27 -25.46
N ILE A 360 20.26 14.55 -24.35
CA ILE A 360 21.50 13.93 -23.90
C ILE A 360 21.91 12.81 -24.86
N LEU A 361 20.99 11.92 -25.24
CA LEU A 361 21.23 10.84 -26.19
C LEU A 361 21.70 11.39 -27.55
N GLU A 362 21.07 12.45 -28.07
CA GLU A 362 21.43 13.11 -29.32
C GLU A 362 22.83 13.76 -29.27
N LYS A 363 23.26 14.30 -28.12
CA LYS A 363 24.64 14.78 -27.92
C LYS A 363 25.68 13.68 -28.18
N PHE A 364 25.30 12.42 -27.97
CA PHE A 364 26.12 11.23 -28.23
C PHE A 364 25.83 10.57 -29.59
N GLY A 365 25.04 11.23 -30.46
CA GLY A 365 24.68 10.69 -31.77
C GLY A 365 23.69 9.52 -31.70
N ILE A 366 22.92 9.40 -30.61
CA ILE A 366 21.94 8.32 -30.40
C ILE A 366 20.54 8.80 -30.82
N ASN A 367 19.99 8.19 -31.87
CA ASN A 367 18.65 8.47 -32.39
C ASN A 367 17.56 7.86 -31.48
N CYS A 368 16.37 8.45 -31.35
CA CYS A 368 15.29 7.93 -30.48
C CYS A 368 13.98 7.74 -31.28
N VAL A 369 13.28 6.60 -31.14
CA VAL A 369 12.10 6.24 -31.97
C VAL A 369 10.76 6.43 -31.26
N HIS A 370 10.74 6.37 -29.91
CA HIS A 370 9.52 6.42 -29.10
C HIS A 370 9.48 7.71 -28.26
N ILE A 371 8.80 8.73 -28.76
CA ILE A 371 8.80 10.08 -28.17
C ILE A 371 7.40 10.36 -27.62
N ASN A 372 7.18 10.01 -26.37
CA ASN A 372 5.83 10.03 -25.78
C ASN A 372 5.64 11.01 -24.63
N PHE A 373 6.67 11.72 -24.15
CA PHE A 373 6.54 12.49 -22.89
C PHE A 373 7.38 13.77 -22.81
N PHE A 374 6.73 14.95 -22.86
CA PHE A 374 7.34 16.23 -22.49
C PHE A 374 7.20 16.43 -20.98
N SER A 375 8.30 16.41 -20.22
CA SER A 375 8.27 16.17 -18.76
C SER A 375 8.84 17.32 -17.91
N SER A 376 8.52 17.31 -16.60
CA SER A 376 8.98 18.31 -15.63
C SER A 376 10.49 18.52 -15.65
N GLY A 377 10.85 19.78 -15.84
CA GLY A 377 12.21 20.25 -15.94
C GLY A 377 12.56 20.75 -17.33
N SER A 378 11.95 20.24 -18.42
CA SER A 378 12.36 20.45 -19.84
C SER A 378 12.84 21.88 -20.15
N VAL A 379 14.02 22.05 -20.76
CA VAL A 379 14.51 23.37 -21.19
C VAL A 379 13.52 23.84 -22.24
N LEU A 380 12.86 24.96 -21.95
CA LEU A 380 11.96 25.58 -22.89
C LEU A 380 12.79 26.04 -24.08
N THR A 381 12.60 25.37 -25.22
CA THR A 381 13.10 25.92 -26.48
C THR A 381 12.16 27.03 -26.88
N TYR A 382 12.72 28.20 -27.20
CA TYR A 382 11.93 29.36 -27.60
C TYR A 382 11.94 29.48 -29.12
N ASN A 383 10.77 29.75 -29.69
CA ASN A 383 10.68 30.09 -31.10
C ASN A 383 11.54 31.34 -31.37
N PRO A 384 12.49 31.31 -32.31
CA PRO A 384 13.43 32.42 -32.53
C PRO A 384 12.75 33.70 -33.04
N LEU A 385 11.55 33.59 -33.63
CA LEU A 385 10.78 34.72 -34.13
C LEU A 385 9.82 35.27 -33.06
N THR A 386 9.12 34.39 -32.32
CA THR A 386 8.07 34.81 -31.37
C THR A 386 8.53 34.86 -29.91
N HIS A 387 9.71 34.30 -29.60
CA HIS A 387 10.22 34.11 -28.22
C HIS A 387 9.26 33.33 -27.32
N GLU A 388 8.40 32.47 -27.89
CA GLU A 388 7.46 31.63 -27.16
C GLU A 388 8.00 30.20 -26.98
N PRO A 389 7.75 29.54 -25.84
CA PRO A 389 8.16 28.16 -25.63
C PRO A 389 7.45 27.21 -26.61
N LYS A 390 8.23 26.34 -27.25
CA LYS A 390 7.76 25.36 -28.22
C LYS A 390 7.73 23.97 -27.56
N ILE A 391 6.58 23.30 -27.63
CA ILE A 391 6.48 21.86 -27.36
C ILE A 391 6.96 21.12 -28.61
N PRO A 392 7.77 20.06 -28.48
CA PRO A 392 8.22 19.29 -29.64
C PRO A 392 7.04 18.77 -30.47
N ASP A 393 7.10 18.96 -31.79
CA ASP A 393 6.01 18.62 -32.73
C ASP A 393 5.73 17.10 -32.77
N ASP A 394 6.64 16.28 -32.22
CA ASP A 394 6.58 14.82 -32.10
C ASP A 394 6.04 14.31 -30.74
N ALA A 395 5.76 15.20 -29.76
CA ALA A 395 5.30 14.81 -28.44
C ALA A 395 3.81 14.36 -28.41
N LEU A 396 3.51 13.22 -27.77
CA LEU A 396 2.13 12.74 -27.55
C LEU A 396 1.52 13.11 -26.19
N ILE A 397 2.34 13.40 -25.17
CA ILE A 397 1.86 13.69 -23.81
C ILE A 397 2.57 14.92 -23.23
N ILE A 398 1.78 15.83 -22.66
CA ILE A 398 2.28 16.84 -21.73
C ILE A 398 2.26 16.23 -20.33
N GLY A 399 3.45 15.92 -19.85
CA GLY A 399 3.67 15.16 -18.64
C GLY A 399 3.29 15.89 -17.36
N LYS A 400 3.22 15.10 -16.27
CA LYS A 400 2.91 15.61 -14.93
C LYS A 400 3.89 16.71 -14.52
N GLU A 401 3.33 17.81 -14.02
CA GLU A 401 4.06 18.98 -13.51
C GLU A 401 5.04 19.61 -14.52
N CYS A 402 4.86 19.35 -15.82
CA CYS A 402 5.83 19.70 -16.85
C CYS A 402 6.22 21.19 -16.88
N PHE A 403 5.21 22.04 -16.87
CA PHE A 403 5.30 23.49 -16.87
C PHE A 403 4.99 24.09 -15.50
N LYS A 404 5.12 23.33 -14.42
CA LYS A 404 4.73 23.81 -13.09
C LYS A 404 5.57 25.03 -12.66
N ASN A 405 4.89 26.08 -12.24
CA ASN A 405 5.43 27.35 -11.73
C ASN A 405 6.32 28.11 -12.72
N ILE A 406 6.16 27.89 -14.02
CA ILE A 406 6.95 28.60 -15.03
C ILE A 406 6.32 29.99 -15.30
N ARG A 407 7.05 31.04 -14.94
CA ARG A 407 6.55 32.43 -14.93
C ARG A 407 6.82 33.19 -16.23
N GLU A 408 7.69 32.64 -17.06
CA GLU A 408 8.13 33.18 -18.34
C GLU A 408 7.10 32.94 -19.45
N ILE A 409 6.35 31.83 -19.38
CA ILE A 409 5.41 31.44 -20.44
C ILE A 409 4.23 32.39 -20.48
N ARG A 410 3.92 32.92 -21.67
CA ARG A 410 2.74 33.74 -21.96
C ARG A 410 1.75 32.99 -22.83
N SER A 411 2.23 32.22 -23.77
CA SER A 411 1.45 31.44 -24.72
C SER A 411 2.25 30.19 -24.98
N ILE A 412 1.54 29.10 -25.30
CA ILE A 412 2.17 27.85 -25.69
C ILE A 412 1.33 27.20 -26.77
N CYS A 413 1.96 26.85 -27.89
CA CYS A 413 1.33 26.09 -28.94
C CYS A 413 1.35 24.61 -28.54
N ILE A 414 0.17 23.98 -28.44
CA ILE A 414 0.05 22.53 -28.21
C ILE A 414 -0.01 21.83 -29.58
N PRO A 415 0.97 20.96 -29.90
CA PRO A 415 0.97 20.16 -31.13
C PRO A 415 -0.27 19.27 -31.29
N THR A 416 -0.72 19.06 -32.53
CA THR A 416 -1.95 18.33 -32.85
C THR A 416 -1.89 16.82 -32.61
N ASN A 417 -0.71 16.29 -32.28
CA ASN A 417 -0.50 14.90 -31.88
C ASN A 417 -0.60 14.67 -30.36
N ILE A 418 -0.71 15.74 -29.55
CA ILE A 418 -0.88 15.61 -28.09
C ILE A 418 -2.24 14.97 -27.79
N VAL A 419 -2.23 13.88 -27.02
CA VAL A 419 -3.42 13.11 -26.61
C VAL A 419 -3.79 13.37 -25.14
N ILE A 420 -2.78 13.62 -24.29
CA ILE A 420 -2.96 13.71 -22.83
C ILE A 420 -2.28 14.97 -22.29
N ILE A 421 -3.02 15.71 -21.45
CA ILE A 421 -2.47 16.72 -20.54
C ILE A 421 -2.61 16.19 -19.11
N ASP A 422 -1.49 15.78 -18.54
CA ASP A 422 -1.45 15.08 -17.26
C ASP A 422 -1.62 16.05 -16.05
N SER A 423 -1.70 15.46 -14.87
CA SER A 423 -1.94 16.09 -13.59
C SER A 423 -0.97 17.24 -13.36
N ASN A 424 -1.50 18.38 -12.98
CA ASN A 424 -0.72 19.56 -12.65
C ASN A 424 0.23 20.07 -13.75
N ALA A 425 0.03 19.68 -15.02
CA ALA A 425 0.96 19.97 -16.12
C ALA A 425 1.37 21.44 -16.21
N PHE A 426 0.44 22.38 -16.04
CA PHE A 426 0.67 23.83 -16.15
C PHE A 426 0.51 24.57 -14.82
N VAL A 427 0.52 23.89 -13.67
CA VAL A 427 0.15 24.54 -12.40
C VAL A 427 1.02 25.74 -12.07
N GLY A 428 0.44 26.89 -11.77
CA GLY A 428 1.20 28.09 -11.42
C GLY A 428 1.88 28.78 -12.60
N SER A 429 1.61 28.35 -13.84
CA SER A 429 2.19 28.96 -15.04
C SER A 429 1.60 30.33 -15.34
N PHE A 430 2.36 31.20 -16.00
CA PHE A 430 1.91 32.56 -16.34
C PHE A 430 1.27 32.69 -17.73
N ILE A 431 0.80 31.56 -18.30
CA ILE A 431 0.11 31.46 -19.58
C ILE A 431 -1.11 32.40 -19.58
N THR A 432 -1.32 33.12 -20.69
CA THR A 432 -2.42 34.06 -20.93
C THR A 432 -3.51 33.51 -21.84
N SER A 433 -3.16 32.62 -22.77
CA SER A 433 -4.12 31.90 -23.60
C SER A 433 -3.51 30.57 -24.02
N ILE A 434 -4.35 29.55 -24.23
CA ILE A 434 -3.92 28.23 -24.70
C ILE A 434 -5.01 27.60 -25.56
N TYR A 435 -4.60 27.09 -26.72
CA TYR A 435 -5.45 26.29 -27.58
C TYR A 435 -5.19 24.81 -27.31
N ILE A 436 -6.24 24.08 -26.94
CA ILE A 436 -6.16 22.63 -26.73
C ILE A 436 -6.72 21.92 -27.98
N PRO A 437 -5.91 21.16 -28.73
CA PRO A 437 -6.36 20.49 -29.94
C PRO A 437 -7.36 19.36 -29.65
N THR A 438 -8.19 19.03 -30.64
CA THR A 438 -9.23 17.98 -30.55
C THR A 438 -8.67 16.57 -30.36
N SER A 439 -7.36 16.37 -30.62
CA SER A 439 -6.61 15.16 -30.31
C SER A 439 -6.53 14.88 -28.80
N VAL A 440 -6.64 15.91 -27.95
CA VAL A 440 -6.57 15.77 -26.50
C VAL A 440 -7.86 15.14 -25.99
N THR A 441 -7.77 13.92 -25.47
CA THR A 441 -8.92 13.17 -24.93
C THR A 441 -8.97 13.19 -23.40
N TYR A 442 -7.83 13.47 -22.75
CA TYR A 442 -7.70 13.52 -21.30
C TYR A 442 -7.00 14.79 -20.82
N ILE A 443 -7.68 15.53 -19.93
CA ILE A 443 -7.10 16.62 -19.13
C ILE A 443 -7.28 16.26 -17.66
N ILE A 444 -6.19 15.98 -16.98
CA ILE A 444 -6.21 15.40 -15.63
C ILE A 444 -6.30 16.51 -14.56
N SER A 445 -6.67 16.12 -13.33
CA SER A 445 -6.94 17.05 -12.22
C SER A 445 -5.79 18.03 -11.98
N GLY A 446 -6.15 19.29 -11.73
CA GLY A 446 -5.23 20.37 -11.45
C GLY A 446 -4.39 20.84 -12.64
N ALA A 447 -4.58 20.35 -13.87
CA ALA A 447 -3.70 20.68 -15.00
C ALA A 447 -3.41 22.18 -15.18
N PHE A 448 -4.38 23.07 -14.93
CA PHE A 448 -4.22 24.53 -15.05
C PHE A 448 -4.43 25.28 -13.71
N SER A 449 -4.32 24.62 -12.56
CA SER A 449 -4.46 25.30 -11.26
C SER A 449 -3.42 26.41 -11.10
N ASP A 450 -3.78 27.53 -10.49
CA ASP A 450 -2.92 28.68 -10.23
C ASP A 450 -2.33 29.34 -11.49
N CYS A 451 -2.90 29.09 -12.68
CA CYS A 451 -2.59 29.83 -13.91
C CYS A 451 -3.19 31.24 -13.88
N VAL A 452 -2.71 32.09 -12.97
CA VAL A 452 -3.30 33.39 -12.60
C VAL A 452 -3.40 34.40 -13.77
N ARG A 453 -2.71 34.18 -14.89
CA ARG A 453 -2.72 35.07 -16.07
C ARG A 453 -3.56 34.54 -17.23
N LEU A 454 -4.12 33.34 -17.15
CA LEU A 454 -4.88 32.69 -18.22
C LEU A 454 -6.21 33.42 -18.43
N LYS A 455 -6.36 34.13 -19.55
CA LYS A 455 -7.53 34.95 -19.91
C LYS A 455 -8.62 34.17 -20.63
N GLU A 456 -8.21 33.27 -21.51
CA GLU A 456 -9.11 32.47 -22.36
C GLU A 456 -8.54 31.06 -22.57
N ILE A 457 -9.45 30.10 -22.66
CA ILE A 457 -9.13 28.71 -22.99
C ILE A 457 -10.33 28.06 -23.69
N GLN A 458 -10.06 27.33 -24.77
CA GLN A 458 -11.06 26.51 -25.44
C GLN A 458 -10.83 25.04 -25.04
N LEU A 459 -11.83 24.44 -24.39
CA LEU A 459 -11.83 23.02 -24.08
C LEU A 459 -12.28 22.22 -25.30
N PRO A 460 -11.60 21.11 -25.67
CA PRO A 460 -11.97 20.34 -26.83
C PRO A 460 -13.23 19.49 -26.54
N SER A 461 -14.02 19.18 -27.57
CA SER A 461 -15.26 18.38 -27.43
C SER A 461 -15.01 16.90 -27.12
N SER A 462 -13.76 16.44 -27.28
CA SER A 462 -13.28 15.07 -27.05
C SER A 462 -13.19 14.67 -25.57
N ILE A 463 -13.14 15.61 -24.63
CA ILE A 463 -13.03 15.27 -23.19
C ILE A 463 -14.37 14.81 -22.62
N SER A 464 -14.33 13.87 -21.68
CA SER A 464 -15.53 13.30 -21.03
C SER A 464 -15.74 13.75 -19.59
N SER A 465 -14.78 14.48 -18.99
CA SER A 465 -14.89 14.96 -17.61
C SER A 465 -14.04 16.20 -17.33
N ILE A 466 -14.42 16.97 -16.30
CA ILE A 466 -13.62 18.05 -15.72
C ILE A 466 -13.04 17.55 -14.38
N GLY A 467 -11.71 17.55 -14.26
CA GLY A 467 -11.01 17.12 -13.04
C GLY A 467 -11.22 18.03 -11.83
N CYS A 468 -10.83 17.56 -10.64
CA CYS A 468 -10.85 18.42 -9.45
C CYS A 468 -9.81 19.53 -9.59
N LYS A 469 -10.12 20.76 -9.14
CA LYS A 469 -9.21 21.92 -9.17
C LYS A 469 -8.64 22.29 -10.54
N LEU A 470 -9.31 21.90 -11.64
CA LEU A 470 -8.74 22.03 -12.98
C LEU A 470 -8.26 23.46 -13.31
N PHE A 471 -9.06 24.47 -12.96
CA PHE A 471 -8.78 25.90 -13.15
C PHE A 471 -8.79 26.67 -11.83
N MET A 472 -8.54 26.01 -10.69
CA MET A 472 -8.51 26.71 -9.40
C MET A 472 -7.52 27.88 -9.49
N ASN A 473 -7.91 29.07 -9.03
CA ASN A 473 -7.10 30.29 -9.01
C ASN A 473 -6.59 30.75 -10.39
N CYS A 474 -7.31 30.46 -11.47
CA CYS A 474 -7.11 31.08 -12.80
C CYS A 474 -7.71 32.50 -12.81
N SER A 475 -7.12 33.41 -12.05
CA SER A 475 -7.71 34.72 -11.72
C SER A 475 -7.92 35.66 -12.91
N ALA A 476 -7.23 35.49 -14.04
CA ALA A 476 -7.44 36.30 -15.25
C ALA A 476 -8.54 35.77 -16.20
N LEU A 477 -9.06 34.56 -16.00
CA LEU A 477 -9.96 33.90 -16.94
C LEU A 477 -11.30 34.66 -16.98
N THR A 478 -11.70 35.20 -18.13
CA THR A 478 -12.91 36.06 -18.22
C THR A 478 -14.17 35.33 -18.64
N SER A 479 -14.04 34.27 -19.44
CA SER A 479 -15.14 33.45 -19.92
C SER A 479 -14.69 32.05 -20.29
N ILE A 480 -15.57 31.05 -20.16
CA ILE A 480 -15.30 29.68 -20.61
C ILE A 480 -16.60 28.99 -21.06
N THR A 481 -16.50 28.17 -22.11
CA THR A 481 -17.58 27.29 -22.56
C THR A 481 -17.25 25.85 -22.16
N ILE A 482 -18.17 25.22 -21.43
CA ILE A 482 -18.01 23.82 -21.00
C ILE A 482 -18.58 22.90 -22.08
N PRO A 483 -17.83 21.86 -22.53
CA PRO A 483 -18.30 20.94 -23.56
C PRO A 483 -19.60 20.20 -23.21
N SER A 484 -20.42 19.90 -24.21
CA SER A 484 -21.73 19.22 -24.06
C SER A 484 -21.64 17.80 -23.50
N THR A 485 -20.47 17.16 -23.61
CA THR A 485 -20.15 15.83 -23.08
C THR A 485 -20.06 15.79 -21.54
N ILE A 486 -19.94 16.94 -20.87
CA ILE A 486 -19.70 17.04 -19.43
C ILE A 486 -21.01 16.93 -18.64
N THR A 487 -21.09 15.95 -17.74
CA THR A 487 -22.28 15.70 -16.89
C THR A 487 -22.15 16.23 -15.45
N SER A 488 -20.95 16.58 -15.02
CA SER A 488 -20.66 17.10 -13.67
C SER A 488 -19.45 18.02 -13.68
N ILE A 489 -19.53 19.12 -12.92
CA ILE A 489 -18.37 19.96 -12.58
C ILE A 489 -17.86 19.54 -11.21
N ASN A 490 -16.60 19.14 -11.12
CA ASN A 490 -16.01 18.59 -9.90
C ASN A 490 -15.63 19.68 -8.88
N ALA A 491 -15.24 19.24 -7.68
CA ALA A 491 -14.96 20.14 -6.56
C ALA A 491 -13.84 21.13 -6.91
N SER A 492 -14.06 22.39 -6.55
CA SER A 492 -13.11 23.50 -6.73
C SER A 492 -12.65 23.73 -8.18
N ALA A 493 -13.40 23.30 -9.19
CA ALA A 493 -12.95 23.36 -10.58
C ALA A 493 -12.59 24.78 -11.06
N PHE A 494 -13.33 25.81 -10.63
CA PHE A 494 -13.12 27.23 -10.93
C PHE A 494 -13.01 28.08 -9.66
N GLU A 495 -12.61 27.49 -8.54
CA GLU A 495 -12.48 28.23 -7.28
C GLU A 495 -11.40 29.33 -7.41
N PHE A 496 -11.70 30.58 -7.05
CA PHE A 496 -10.86 31.78 -7.18
C PHE A 496 -10.54 32.23 -8.62
N CYS A 497 -11.39 31.93 -9.61
CA CYS A 497 -11.33 32.57 -10.92
C CYS A 497 -11.93 33.99 -10.89
N ILE A 498 -11.24 34.93 -10.23
CA ILE A 498 -11.81 36.23 -9.84
C ILE A 498 -12.35 37.08 -11.00
N ASN A 499 -11.79 36.99 -12.21
CA ASN A 499 -12.25 37.76 -13.38
C ASN A 499 -13.29 37.03 -14.26
N LEU A 500 -13.69 35.80 -13.90
CA LEU A 500 -14.64 35.02 -14.68
C LEU A 500 -16.00 35.70 -14.64
N SER A 501 -16.39 36.32 -15.75
CA SER A 501 -17.58 37.16 -15.88
C SER A 501 -18.79 36.42 -16.46
N THR A 502 -18.55 35.44 -17.33
CA THR A 502 -19.57 34.60 -17.98
C THR A 502 -19.09 33.15 -18.06
N ILE A 503 -20.03 32.21 -18.01
CA ILE A 503 -19.76 30.79 -18.22
C ILE A 503 -20.95 30.12 -18.90
N SER A 504 -20.68 29.32 -19.94
CA SER A 504 -21.69 28.52 -20.61
C SER A 504 -21.66 27.08 -20.09
N LEU A 505 -22.74 26.65 -19.43
CA LEU A 505 -22.89 25.30 -18.87
C LEU A 505 -23.60 24.36 -19.87
N PRO A 506 -23.28 23.05 -19.89
CA PRO A 506 -23.90 22.14 -20.83
C PRO A 506 -25.36 21.84 -20.44
N PRO A 507 -26.26 21.62 -21.43
CA PRO A 507 -27.70 21.47 -21.17
C PRO A 507 -28.07 20.20 -20.39
N HIS A 508 -27.17 19.21 -20.32
CA HIS A 508 -27.37 17.95 -19.60
C HIS A 508 -26.62 17.88 -18.26
N LEU A 509 -26.10 19.01 -17.77
CA LEU A 509 -25.37 19.06 -16.50
C LEU A 509 -26.25 18.62 -15.33
N VAL A 510 -25.80 17.63 -14.56
CA VAL A 510 -26.60 17.05 -13.46
C VAL A 510 -26.19 17.61 -12.10
N LYS A 511 -24.90 17.96 -11.91
CA LYS A 511 -24.34 18.26 -10.59
C LYS A 511 -23.27 19.36 -10.62
N LEU A 512 -23.38 20.27 -9.64
CA LEU A 512 -22.32 21.22 -9.25
C LEU A 512 -21.81 20.85 -7.86
N LYS A 513 -20.51 20.53 -7.76
CA LYS A 513 -19.88 20.11 -6.49
C LYS A 513 -19.39 21.28 -5.65
N LYS A 514 -19.00 20.97 -4.42
CA LYS A 514 -18.49 21.93 -3.42
C LYS A 514 -17.46 22.90 -4.02
N ASN A 515 -17.63 24.19 -3.72
CA ASN A 515 -16.77 25.31 -4.14
C ASN A 515 -16.55 25.44 -5.66
N ALA A 516 -17.40 24.85 -6.52
CA ALA A 516 -17.12 24.80 -7.96
C ALA A 516 -16.81 26.16 -8.59
N PHE A 517 -17.46 27.25 -8.14
CA PHE A 517 -17.27 28.63 -8.59
C PHE A 517 -17.02 29.60 -7.41
N SER A 518 -16.56 29.09 -6.27
CA SER A 518 -16.30 29.94 -5.09
C SER A 518 -15.21 30.96 -5.42
N GLY A 519 -15.38 32.25 -5.14
CA GLY A 519 -14.40 33.29 -5.41
C GLY A 519 -14.37 33.81 -6.85
N CYS A 520 -15.37 33.48 -7.69
CA CYS A 520 -15.52 34.07 -9.03
C CYS A 520 -16.10 35.50 -8.93
N VAL A 521 -15.30 36.44 -8.44
CA VAL A 521 -15.70 37.80 -8.05
C VAL A 521 -16.45 38.55 -9.16
N GLN A 522 -16.06 38.42 -10.43
CA GLN A 522 -16.64 39.15 -11.56
C GLN A 522 -17.85 38.47 -12.24
N LEU A 523 -18.24 37.27 -11.81
CA LEU A 523 -19.31 36.50 -12.45
C LEU A 523 -20.63 37.25 -12.30
N LYS A 524 -21.21 37.79 -13.39
CA LYS A 524 -22.40 38.66 -13.34
C LYS A 524 -23.72 37.91 -13.33
N GLU A 525 -23.77 36.83 -14.12
CA GLU A 525 -24.92 35.96 -14.27
C GLU A 525 -24.44 34.53 -14.55
N ILE A 526 -25.26 33.55 -14.15
CA ILE A 526 -25.05 32.16 -14.51
C ILE A 526 -26.39 31.50 -14.82
N LEU A 527 -26.51 30.95 -16.03
CA LEU A 527 -27.70 30.21 -16.46
C LEU A 527 -27.56 28.75 -16.04
N LEU A 528 -28.33 28.34 -15.04
CA LEU A 528 -28.35 26.97 -14.57
C LEU A 528 -29.29 26.12 -15.42
N PRO A 529 -28.84 24.97 -15.97
CA PRO A 529 -29.66 24.16 -16.87
C PRO A 529 -30.79 23.44 -16.12
N SER A 530 -31.92 23.21 -16.79
CA SER A 530 -33.09 22.54 -16.22
C SER A 530 -32.83 21.08 -15.81
N SER A 531 -31.77 20.44 -16.32
CA SER A 531 -31.32 19.11 -15.91
C SER A 531 -30.71 19.06 -14.51
N LEU A 532 -30.31 20.20 -13.94
CA LEU A 532 -29.53 20.27 -12.71
C LEU A 532 -30.32 19.72 -11.51
N LYS A 533 -29.74 18.75 -10.80
CA LYS A 533 -30.41 18.09 -9.65
C LYS A 533 -29.86 18.52 -8.30
N ARG A 534 -28.61 18.98 -8.25
CA ARG A 534 -27.87 19.20 -6.99
C ARG A 534 -26.83 20.31 -7.13
N ILE A 535 -26.86 21.24 -6.17
CA ILE A 535 -25.86 22.29 -5.97
C ILE A 535 -25.29 22.13 -4.56
N GLU A 536 -23.98 21.93 -4.44
CA GLU A 536 -23.33 21.69 -3.14
C GLU A 536 -22.89 22.99 -2.44
N GLU A 537 -22.35 22.86 -1.21
CA GLU A 537 -22.04 24.01 -0.36
C GLU A 537 -21.06 24.98 -1.03
N LYS A 538 -21.26 26.28 -0.76
CA LYS A 538 -20.38 27.38 -1.21
C LYS A 538 -20.12 27.42 -2.71
N CYS A 539 -21.03 26.87 -3.52
CA CYS A 539 -20.84 26.77 -4.97
C CYS A 539 -20.54 28.12 -5.64
N PHE A 540 -21.18 29.21 -5.19
CA PHE A 540 -21.00 30.58 -5.67
C PHE A 540 -20.59 31.54 -4.53
N SER A 541 -19.96 31.03 -3.47
CA SER A 541 -19.47 31.88 -2.37
C SER A 541 -18.48 32.92 -2.93
N ASP A 542 -18.49 34.14 -2.44
CA ASP A 542 -17.58 35.24 -2.80
C ASP A 542 -17.66 35.67 -4.29
N CYS A 543 -18.77 35.36 -4.99
CA CYS A 543 -19.07 35.90 -6.32
C CYS A 543 -19.65 37.32 -6.24
N HIS A 544 -18.82 38.32 -5.94
CA HIS A 544 -19.29 39.67 -5.58
C HIS A 544 -20.09 40.40 -6.67
N SER A 545 -19.86 40.16 -7.97
CA SER A 545 -20.57 40.83 -9.07
C SER A 545 -21.84 40.11 -9.52
N LEU A 546 -22.17 38.96 -8.94
CA LEU A 546 -23.29 38.12 -9.36
C LEU A 546 -24.60 38.80 -9.03
N THR A 547 -25.28 39.36 -10.04
CA THR A 547 -26.50 40.17 -9.83
C THR A 547 -27.78 39.36 -9.80
N PHE A 548 -27.80 38.23 -10.50
CA PHE A 548 -28.98 37.38 -10.66
C PHE A 548 -28.61 35.91 -10.69
N VAL A 549 -29.35 35.09 -9.95
CA VAL A 549 -29.31 33.63 -10.02
C VAL A 549 -30.73 33.09 -9.94
N SER A 550 -31.09 32.23 -10.90
CA SER A 550 -32.33 31.45 -10.85
C SER A 550 -32.00 29.98 -10.65
N ILE A 551 -32.41 29.43 -9.50
CA ILE A 551 -32.25 28.02 -9.20
C ILE A 551 -33.43 27.24 -9.82
N PRO A 552 -33.20 26.28 -10.74
CA PRO A 552 -34.27 25.51 -11.38
C PRO A 552 -35.11 24.72 -10.36
N THR A 553 -36.40 24.55 -10.64
CA THR A 553 -37.32 23.75 -9.81
C THR A 553 -36.94 22.28 -9.71
N THR A 554 -36.11 21.79 -10.63
CA THR A 554 -35.56 20.43 -10.65
C THR A 554 -34.46 20.19 -9.61
N VAL A 555 -33.92 21.26 -9.00
CA VAL A 555 -32.90 21.18 -7.95
C VAL A 555 -33.54 20.70 -6.66
N THR A 556 -33.16 19.50 -6.22
CA THR A 556 -33.69 18.86 -5.01
C THR A 556 -32.82 19.13 -3.77
N TYR A 557 -31.65 19.74 -3.96
CA TYR A 557 -30.72 20.05 -2.89
C TYR A 557 -29.90 21.30 -3.22
N ILE A 558 -29.95 22.27 -2.29
CA ILE A 558 -29.15 23.49 -2.27
C ILE A 558 -28.25 23.41 -1.03
N GLY A 559 -26.93 23.49 -1.23
CA GLY A 559 -25.95 23.49 -0.15
C GLY A 559 -26.04 24.72 0.76
N LYS A 560 -25.28 24.72 1.85
CA LYS A 560 -25.16 25.91 2.71
C LYS A 560 -24.34 26.98 2.02
N ASP A 561 -24.63 28.25 2.34
CA ASP A 561 -23.79 29.39 1.97
C ASP A 561 -23.54 29.48 0.45
N ILE A 562 -24.53 29.08 -0.37
CA ILE A 562 -24.33 28.98 -1.83
C ILE A 562 -23.87 30.29 -2.46
N CYS A 563 -24.37 31.43 -1.97
CA CYS A 563 -24.06 32.78 -2.46
C CYS A 563 -23.53 33.66 -1.31
N LEU A 564 -22.79 33.06 -0.37
CA LEU A 564 -22.18 33.80 0.72
C LEU A 564 -21.30 34.93 0.16
N ASN A 565 -21.34 36.12 0.76
CA ASN A 565 -20.60 37.30 0.31
C ASN A 565 -20.88 37.79 -1.13
N CYS A 566 -21.94 37.36 -1.82
CA CYS A 566 -22.30 37.90 -3.14
C CYS A 566 -22.91 39.32 -3.08
N ARG A 567 -22.07 40.35 -2.88
CA ARG A 567 -22.50 41.75 -2.62
C ARG A 567 -23.33 42.40 -3.74
N GLY A 568 -23.18 41.96 -4.98
CA GLY A 568 -23.86 42.50 -6.15
C GLY A 568 -25.20 41.85 -6.45
N LEU A 569 -25.58 40.80 -5.72
CA LEU A 569 -26.83 40.06 -5.95
C LEU A 569 -28.01 40.98 -5.66
N LYS A 570 -28.84 41.22 -6.68
CA LYS A 570 -30.06 42.05 -6.63
C LYS A 570 -31.34 41.23 -6.67
N ASN A 571 -31.27 40.04 -7.26
CA ASN A 571 -32.41 39.13 -7.39
C ASN A 571 -31.91 37.69 -7.29
N LEU A 572 -32.51 36.90 -6.40
CA LEU A 572 -32.22 35.49 -6.24
C LEU A 572 -33.54 34.73 -6.26
N ILE A 573 -33.79 33.97 -7.33
CA ILE A 573 -34.98 33.12 -7.43
C ILE A 573 -34.61 31.74 -6.92
N ILE A 574 -35.27 31.34 -5.84
CA ILE A 574 -35.11 30.03 -5.21
C ILE A 574 -36.48 29.37 -5.08
N PRO A 575 -36.54 28.03 -5.03
CA PRO A 575 -37.77 27.33 -4.68
C PRO A 575 -38.18 27.67 -3.23
N LEU A 576 -39.34 28.31 -3.06
CA LEU A 576 -39.93 28.71 -1.77
C LEU A 576 -41.04 27.75 -1.33
N GLU A 577 -41.42 27.82 -0.05
CA GLU A 577 -42.62 27.16 0.45
C GLU A 577 -43.89 27.95 0.08
N LYS A 578 -45.07 27.36 0.37
CA LYS A 578 -46.38 27.96 0.07
C LYS A 578 -46.61 29.30 0.77
N ASP A 579 -45.93 29.54 1.89
CA ASP A 579 -46.00 30.77 2.70
C ASP A 579 -44.98 31.84 2.28
N LEU A 580 -44.30 31.65 1.13
CA LEU A 580 -43.26 32.53 0.60
C LEU A 580 -42.01 32.65 1.49
N SER A 581 -41.83 31.77 2.48
CA SER A 581 -40.64 31.73 3.33
C SER A 581 -39.57 30.79 2.77
N TYR A 582 -38.31 31.12 3.06
CA TYR A 582 -37.22 30.19 2.81
C TYR A 582 -37.14 29.13 3.93
N LYS A 583 -37.45 27.88 3.58
CA LYS A 583 -37.55 26.73 4.50
C LYS A 583 -36.31 26.48 5.35
N TYR A 584 -35.12 26.71 4.80
CA TYR A 584 -33.87 26.19 5.35
C TYR A 584 -33.13 27.22 6.20
N LYS A 585 -32.42 26.72 7.22
CA LYS A 585 -31.56 27.51 8.09
C LYS A 585 -30.44 28.20 7.30
N VAL A 586 -30.33 29.51 7.43
CA VAL A 586 -29.30 30.34 6.79
C VAL A 586 -28.27 30.83 7.82
N SER A 587 -27.03 31.11 7.39
CA SER A 587 -26.06 31.83 8.22
C SER A 587 -26.49 33.29 8.43
N TYR A 588 -25.99 33.97 9.46
CA TYR A 588 -26.31 35.38 9.71
C TYR A 588 -25.96 36.27 8.52
N GLN A 589 -24.81 36.03 7.89
CA GLN A 589 -24.39 36.72 6.67
C GLN A 589 -25.32 36.44 5.49
N GLN A 590 -25.77 35.18 5.31
CA GLN A 590 -26.74 34.83 4.26
C GLN A 590 -28.13 35.43 4.53
N TYR A 591 -28.55 35.54 5.80
CA TYR A 591 -29.77 36.23 6.19
C TYR A 591 -29.73 37.71 5.82
N GLN A 592 -28.65 38.42 6.16
CA GLN A 592 -28.50 39.83 5.80
C GLN A 592 -28.66 40.04 4.29
N LEU A 593 -28.08 39.14 3.48
CA LEU A 593 -28.26 39.14 2.03
C LEU A 593 -29.71 38.86 1.62
N PHE A 594 -30.33 37.79 2.13
CA PHE A 594 -31.69 37.40 1.76
C PHE A 594 -32.71 38.48 2.16
N SER A 595 -32.56 39.10 3.34
CA SER A 595 -33.40 40.21 3.79
C SER A 595 -33.25 41.43 2.89
N SER A 596 -32.03 41.77 2.45
CA SER A 596 -31.82 42.86 1.48
C SER A 596 -32.49 42.61 0.12
N LEU A 597 -32.83 41.35 -0.17
CA LEU A 597 -33.48 40.89 -1.39
C LEU A 597 -34.99 40.63 -1.23
N ASN A 598 -35.60 41.05 -0.12
CA ASN A 598 -36.99 40.77 0.24
C ASN A 598 -37.32 39.26 0.33
N ILE A 599 -36.33 38.39 0.55
CA ILE A 599 -36.55 36.96 0.78
C ILE A 599 -36.78 36.75 2.27
N HIS A 600 -38.02 36.40 2.63
CA HIS A 600 -38.39 36.21 4.03
C HIS A 600 -37.72 34.94 4.61
N CYS A 601 -36.81 35.15 5.54
CA CYS A 601 -36.11 34.10 6.28
C CYS A 601 -36.62 34.05 7.71
N THR A 602 -37.06 32.88 8.13
CA THR A 602 -37.60 32.69 9.48
C THR A 602 -36.55 32.14 10.47
N ASN A 603 -35.40 31.63 9.99
CA ASN A 603 -34.46 30.87 10.82
C ASN A 603 -32.98 31.23 10.54
N ILE A 604 -32.33 31.90 11.49
CA ILE A 604 -30.95 32.40 11.37
C ILE A 604 -29.97 31.62 12.25
N GLN A 605 -28.76 31.36 11.75
CA GLN A 605 -27.65 30.82 12.54
C GLN A 605 -26.55 31.87 12.77
N PHE A 606 -26.31 32.24 14.04
CA PHE A 606 -25.28 33.19 14.48
C PHE A 606 -23.99 32.47 14.89
N THR A 607 -22.84 32.88 14.34
CA THR A 607 -21.56 32.18 14.45
C THR A 607 -20.50 32.89 15.30
N ASP A 608 -19.43 32.16 15.65
CA ASP A 608 -18.26 32.71 16.34
C ASP A 608 -17.61 33.85 15.53
N GLN A 609 -17.58 33.73 14.21
CA GLN A 609 -17.07 34.79 13.33
C GLN A 609 -17.96 36.04 13.37
N ASP A 610 -19.28 35.88 13.40
CA ASP A 610 -20.22 37.00 13.51
C ASP A 610 -20.03 37.75 14.83
N TYR A 611 -19.80 37.02 15.93
CA TYR A 611 -19.50 37.61 17.24
C TYR A 611 -18.14 38.33 17.27
N LEU A 612 -17.08 37.74 16.71
CA LEU A 612 -15.74 38.35 16.64
C LEU A 612 -15.74 39.63 15.77
N GLN A 613 -16.43 39.61 14.64
CA GLN A 613 -16.57 40.80 13.78
C GLN A 613 -17.26 41.96 14.52
N ARG A 614 -18.33 41.67 15.28
CA ARG A 614 -18.99 42.67 16.13
C ARG A 614 -18.03 43.28 17.15
N ARG A 615 -17.27 42.43 17.85
CA ARG A 615 -16.31 42.86 18.89
C ARG A 615 -15.17 43.70 18.32
N ASN A 616 -14.69 43.37 17.12
CA ASN A 616 -13.56 44.07 16.50
C ASN A 616 -13.94 45.40 15.83
N ASN A 617 -15.16 45.52 15.30
CA ASN A 617 -15.54 46.68 14.49
C ASN A 617 -16.26 47.80 15.27
N ASN A 618 -16.56 47.65 16.58
CA ASN A 618 -17.37 48.62 17.36
C ASN A 618 -18.69 49.01 16.67
N VAL A 619 -19.24 48.14 15.81
CA VAL A 619 -20.49 48.40 15.08
C VAL A 619 -21.65 47.90 15.94
N ASP A 620 -22.63 48.77 16.18
CA ASP A 620 -23.97 48.41 16.63
C ASP A 620 -24.71 47.67 15.50
N THR A 621 -24.22 46.50 15.10
CA THR A 621 -25.00 45.59 14.25
C THR A 621 -26.22 45.15 15.05
N ILE A 622 -27.39 45.68 14.69
CA ILE A 622 -28.68 45.33 15.27
C ILE A 622 -28.88 43.83 15.02
N ILE A 623 -28.88 43.04 16.10
CA ILE A 623 -29.34 41.66 16.04
C ILE A 623 -30.84 41.77 15.78
N PRO A 624 -31.34 41.25 14.64
CA PRO A 624 -32.75 41.37 14.29
C PRO A 624 -33.57 40.71 15.40
N THR A 625 -34.54 41.42 15.96
CA THR A 625 -35.32 40.98 17.13
C THR A 625 -36.61 40.24 16.75
N ASP A 626 -36.96 40.27 15.46
CA ASP A 626 -38.19 39.80 14.83
C ASP A 626 -38.08 38.40 14.18
N VAL A 627 -36.93 37.73 14.36
CA VAL A 627 -36.58 36.46 13.69
C VAL A 627 -35.96 35.45 14.65
N ASP A 628 -36.10 34.17 14.36
CA ASP A 628 -35.58 33.10 15.20
C ASP A 628 -34.05 33.01 15.13
N LEU A 629 -33.36 33.31 16.24
CA LEU A 629 -31.90 33.31 16.30
C LEU A 629 -31.34 32.03 16.94
N HIS A 630 -30.54 31.28 16.18
CA HIS A 630 -29.84 30.08 16.64
C HIS A 630 -28.34 30.32 16.80
N ILE A 631 -27.83 30.28 18.02
CA ILE A 631 -26.39 30.37 18.30
C ILE A 631 -25.69 29.08 17.84
N SER A 632 -24.56 29.22 17.16
CA SER A 632 -23.79 28.11 16.62
C SER A 632 -22.78 27.52 17.60
N LYS A 633 -22.00 26.54 17.14
CA LYS A 633 -20.99 25.87 17.96
C LYS A 633 -19.85 26.84 18.30
N LEU A 634 -19.38 26.86 19.55
CA LEU A 634 -18.24 27.67 20.03
C LEU A 634 -18.40 29.20 19.89
N CYS A 635 -19.62 29.69 19.62
CA CYS A 635 -19.89 31.11 19.30
C CYS A 635 -19.30 32.11 20.31
N PHE A 636 -19.34 31.78 21.59
CA PHE A 636 -18.88 32.59 22.73
C PHE A 636 -17.86 31.81 23.56
N SER A 637 -17.02 30.96 22.93
CA SER A 637 -16.02 30.21 23.70
C SER A 637 -14.89 31.13 24.16
N LYS A 638 -14.40 30.93 25.40
CA LYS A 638 -13.32 31.72 26.02
C LYS A 638 -13.65 33.22 26.15
N LEU A 639 -14.88 33.56 26.55
CA LEU A 639 -15.22 34.95 26.91
C LEU A 639 -14.31 35.44 28.05
N VAL A 640 -13.93 36.71 27.96
CA VAL A 640 -13.11 37.40 28.96
C VAL A 640 -13.94 38.28 29.88
N GLU A 641 -15.19 38.57 29.47
CA GLU A 641 -16.16 39.37 30.20
C GLU A 641 -16.65 38.68 31.48
N ASN A 642 -16.89 39.47 32.53
CA ASN A 642 -17.37 38.97 33.82
C ASN A 642 -18.87 38.61 33.80
N SER A 643 -19.67 39.21 32.91
CA SER A 643 -21.10 38.97 32.73
C SER A 643 -21.53 39.05 31.26
N PHE A 644 -22.60 38.33 30.88
CA PHE A 644 -23.08 38.30 29.49
C PHE A 644 -24.62 38.16 29.40
N ILE A 645 -25.26 38.91 28.50
CA ILE A 645 -26.72 38.92 28.30
C ILE A 645 -27.03 38.51 26.85
N LEU A 646 -27.87 37.49 26.67
CA LEU A 646 -28.33 37.06 25.35
C LEU A 646 -29.53 37.89 24.84
N PRO A 647 -29.63 38.15 23.53
CA PRO A 647 -30.79 38.81 22.92
C PRO A 647 -32.11 38.04 23.15
N PRO A 648 -33.26 38.73 23.28
CA PRO A 648 -34.54 38.13 23.64
C PRO A 648 -35.10 37.16 22.59
N ASN A 649 -34.72 37.26 21.32
CA ASN A 649 -35.18 36.39 20.24
C ASN A 649 -34.31 35.13 19.99
N VAL A 650 -33.34 34.83 20.88
CA VAL A 650 -32.55 33.60 20.80
C VAL A 650 -33.41 32.38 21.12
N ILE A 651 -33.42 31.41 20.19
CA ILE A 651 -34.28 30.20 20.29
C ILE A 651 -33.45 28.93 20.52
N SER A 652 -32.16 28.94 20.19
CA SER A 652 -31.29 27.82 20.57
C SER A 652 -29.83 28.17 20.80
N LEU A 653 -29.19 27.47 21.73
CA LEU A 653 -27.75 27.50 21.98
C LEU A 653 -27.02 26.33 21.32
N GLY A 654 -25.89 26.64 20.68
CA GLY A 654 -25.06 25.69 19.95
C GLY A 654 -24.15 24.84 20.86
N LYS A 655 -23.51 23.83 20.28
CA LYS A 655 -22.59 22.95 21.03
C LYS A 655 -21.40 23.76 21.55
N SER A 656 -21.01 23.61 22.81
CA SER A 656 -19.85 24.31 23.36
C SER A 656 -19.91 25.85 23.27
N CYS A 657 -21.09 26.47 23.19
CA CYS A 657 -21.19 27.89 22.84
C CYS A 657 -20.47 28.82 23.83
N PHE A 658 -20.43 28.53 25.13
CA PHE A 658 -19.69 29.29 26.15
C PHE A 658 -18.43 28.58 26.68
N GLN A 659 -17.93 27.55 25.98
CA GLN A 659 -16.89 26.67 26.51
C GLN A 659 -15.63 27.44 26.96
N SER A 660 -15.06 27.06 28.12
CA SER A 660 -13.82 27.58 28.68
C SER A 660 -13.82 29.09 28.95
N SER A 661 -14.99 29.66 29.23
CA SER A 661 -15.12 31.07 29.65
C SER A 661 -14.84 31.18 31.16
N PHE A 662 -13.57 31.07 31.55
CA PHE A 662 -13.17 30.89 32.95
C PHE A 662 -13.50 32.08 33.86
N ASN A 663 -13.63 33.30 33.32
CA ASN A 663 -13.87 34.53 34.10
C ASN A 663 -15.36 34.87 34.29
N ILE A 664 -16.27 34.21 33.57
CA ILE A 664 -17.68 34.59 33.57
C ILE A 664 -18.35 34.19 34.88
N THR A 665 -18.99 35.14 35.55
CA THR A 665 -19.63 34.93 36.86
C THR A 665 -21.15 34.85 36.78
N SER A 666 -21.77 35.42 35.72
CA SER A 666 -23.21 35.39 35.46
C SER A 666 -23.55 35.42 33.95
N ILE A 667 -24.54 34.64 33.52
CA ILE A 667 -25.09 34.65 32.16
C ILE A 667 -26.61 34.81 32.23
N THR A 668 -27.17 35.80 31.54
CA THR A 668 -28.61 36.00 31.41
C THR A 668 -29.11 35.40 30.10
N LEU A 669 -29.98 34.38 30.20
CA LEU A 669 -30.57 33.67 29.07
C LEU A 669 -31.89 34.31 28.62
N SER A 670 -32.19 34.24 27.33
CA SER A 670 -33.49 34.67 26.78
C SER A 670 -34.62 33.72 27.16
N THR A 671 -35.82 34.26 27.42
CA THR A 671 -37.04 33.50 27.70
C THR A 671 -37.59 32.71 26.51
N ASN A 672 -37.04 32.87 25.29
CA ASN A 672 -37.51 32.19 24.08
C ASN A 672 -36.66 30.95 23.71
N ILE A 673 -35.60 30.65 24.47
CA ILE A 673 -34.71 29.52 24.17
C ILE A 673 -35.47 28.21 24.35
N THR A 674 -35.64 27.45 23.27
CA THR A 674 -36.25 26.12 23.33
C THR A 674 -35.21 24.99 23.39
N LYS A 675 -33.96 25.23 22.95
CA LYS A 675 -32.93 24.17 22.84
C LYS A 675 -31.55 24.65 23.28
N ILE A 676 -30.91 23.96 24.21
CA ILE A 676 -29.49 24.13 24.58
C ILE A 676 -28.73 22.87 24.15
N LYS A 677 -27.68 22.99 23.32
CA LYS A 677 -26.92 21.83 22.83
C LYS A 677 -25.76 21.45 23.76
N SER A 678 -25.14 20.30 23.50
CA SER A 678 -24.12 19.70 24.36
C SER A 678 -22.94 20.62 24.69
N TYR A 679 -22.35 20.48 25.88
CA TYR A 679 -21.19 21.25 26.35
C TYR A 679 -21.39 22.77 26.40
N ALA A 680 -22.63 23.28 26.32
CA ALA A 680 -22.91 24.70 26.16
C ALA A 680 -22.15 25.60 27.15
N PHE A 681 -22.01 25.21 28.41
CA PHE A 681 -21.31 25.97 29.47
C PHE A 681 -20.05 25.27 30.00
N ASN A 682 -19.52 24.28 29.28
CA ASN A 682 -18.40 23.46 29.76
C ASN A 682 -17.17 24.30 30.12
N GLY A 683 -16.67 24.19 31.35
CA GLY A 683 -15.49 24.91 31.83
C GLY A 683 -15.73 26.38 32.16
N CYS A 684 -16.97 26.82 32.36
CA CYS A 684 -17.28 28.12 32.96
C CYS A 684 -17.07 28.05 34.49
N SER A 685 -15.83 27.85 34.92
CA SER A 685 -15.47 27.49 36.30
C SER A 685 -15.79 28.56 37.34
N SER A 686 -15.93 29.84 36.97
CA SER A 686 -16.29 30.94 37.88
C SER A 686 -17.79 31.28 37.93
N LEU A 687 -18.62 30.57 37.15
CA LEU A 687 -20.06 30.83 37.08
C LEU A 687 -20.74 30.43 38.39
N LYS A 688 -21.41 31.36 39.08
CA LYS A 688 -22.00 31.12 40.41
C LYS A 688 -23.48 30.76 40.37
N ASN A 689 -24.23 31.46 39.53
CA ASN A 689 -25.68 31.34 39.42
C ASN A 689 -26.12 31.25 37.95
N LEU A 690 -27.06 30.37 37.65
CA LEU A 690 -27.66 30.25 36.32
C LEU A 690 -29.13 29.80 36.41
N ILE A 691 -30.00 30.54 35.72
CA ILE A 691 -31.43 30.22 35.62
C ILE A 691 -31.71 29.77 34.19
N ILE A 692 -32.16 28.52 34.03
CA ILE A 692 -32.61 28.01 32.74
C ILE A 692 -34.09 28.39 32.54
N PRO A 693 -34.46 29.11 31.45
CA PRO A 693 -35.83 29.54 31.20
C PRO A 693 -36.84 28.40 31.07
N SER A 694 -38.11 28.66 31.43
CA SER A 694 -39.21 27.69 31.34
C SER A 694 -39.55 27.20 29.93
N SER A 695 -39.14 27.94 28.90
CA SER A 695 -39.33 27.59 27.49
C SER A 695 -38.37 26.51 26.98
N VAL A 696 -37.31 26.16 27.72
CA VAL A 696 -36.31 25.19 27.26
C VAL A 696 -36.91 23.78 27.26
N GLN A 697 -37.05 23.20 26.08
CA GLN A 697 -37.59 21.85 25.86
C GLN A 697 -36.49 20.79 25.77
N TYR A 698 -35.26 21.19 25.46
CA TYR A 698 -34.14 20.27 25.28
C TYR A 698 -32.84 20.87 25.80
N MET A 699 -32.11 20.10 26.59
CA MET A 699 -30.71 20.34 26.90
C MET A 699 -29.83 19.22 26.33
N GLY A 700 -28.57 19.52 26.09
CA GLY A 700 -27.62 18.58 25.50
C GLY A 700 -26.72 17.92 26.54
N LYS A 701 -25.96 16.93 26.10
CA LYS A 701 -24.96 16.23 26.93
C LYS A 701 -23.89 17.17 27.51
N TYR A 702 -23.49 16.98 28.76
CA TYR A 702 -22.36 17.65 29.43
C TYR A 702 -22.47 19.18 29.49
N CYS A 703 -23.68 19.73 29.63
CA CYS A 703 -23.89 21.18 29.52
C CYS A 703 -23.07 21.96 30.55
N PHE A 704 -22.92 21.43 31.76
CA PHE A 704 -22.27 22.09 32.91
C PHE A 704 -21.01 21.36 33.40
N LYS A 705 -20.37 20.55 32.55
CA LYS A 705 -19.10 19.90 32.90
C LYS A 705 -18.06 20.96 33.30
N ASN A 706 -17.35 20.73 34.41
CA ASN A 706 -16.31 21.63 34.95
C ASN A 706 -16.81 23.06 35.28
N CYS A 707 -18.08 23.20 35.68
CA CYS A 707 -18.63 24.43 36.26
C CYS A 707 -18.54 24.38 37.80
N ASP A 708 -17.33 24.25 38.33
CA ASP A 708 -17.10 23.76 39.69
C ASP A 708 -17.63 24.70 40.79
N ASN A 709 -17.71 26.01 40.53
CA ASN A 709 -18.23 27.01 41.48
C ASN A 709 -19.73 27.31 41.33
N LEU A 710 -20.48 26.57 40.50
CA LEU A 710 -21.91 26.79 40.34
C LEU A 710 -22.64 26.31 41.61
N THR A 711 -23.17 27.27 42.38
CA THR A 711 -23.83 27.01 43.67
C THR A 711 -25.35 27.06 43.58
N SER A 712 -25.90 27.76 42.59
CA SER A 712 -27.34 27.85 42.35
C SER A 712 -27.65 27.61 40.87
N LEU A 713 -28.31 26.48 40.58
CA LEU A 713 -28.81 26.12 39.26
C LEU A 713 -30.30 25.83 39.34
N SER A 714 -31.10 26.58 38.59
CA SER A 714 -32.54 26.34 38.45
C SER A 714 -32.86 25.80 37.06
N LEU A 715 -33.54 24.65 37.01
CA LEU A 715 -34.06 24.03 35.79
C LEU A 715 -35.59 24.08 35.77
N PRO A 716 -36.21 24.23 34.60
CA PRO A 716 -37.66 24.19 34.48
C PRO A 716 -38.20 22.77 34.69
N THR A 717 -39.44 22.67 35.18
CA THR A 717 -40.07 21.40 35.62
C THR A 717 -40.18 20.37 34.51
N ASN A 718 -40.35 20.80 33.25
CA ASN A 718 -40.40 19.93 32.07
C ASN A 718 -39.07 19.24 31.74
N LEU A 719 -37.95 19.66 32.35
CA LEU A 719 -36.64 19.03 32.22
C LEU A 719 -36.27 18.17 33.44
N LEU A 720 -37.18 17.99 34.40
CA LEU A 720 -37.00 17.14 35.57
C LEU A 720 -37.74 15.80 35.37
N PRO A 721 -37.09 14.65 35.67
CA PRO A 721 -35.67 14.51 36.01
C PRO A 721 -34.76 14.78 34.79
N TYR A 722 -33.55 15.26 35.04
CA TYR A 722 -32.60 15.67 33.99
C TYR A 722 -32.11 14.47 33.17
N THR A 723 -32.56 14.36 31.92
CA THR A 723 -32.36 13.15 31.08
C THR A 723 -31.15 13.22 30.13
N SER A 724 -30.46 14.36 30.08
CA SER A 724 -29.28 14.55 29.23
C SER A 724 -28.06 13.86 29.82
N LEU A 725 -27.13 13.41 28.95
CA LEU A 725 -25.93 12.71 29.41
C LEU A 725 -25.00 13.66 30.20
N VAL A 726 -24.76 13.44 31.49
CA VAL A 726 -23.95 14.33 32.37
C VAL A 726 -22.64 13.68 32.82
N SER A 727 -21.54 14.42 33.01
CA SER A 727 -20.33 13.83 33.65
C SER A 727 -20.56 13.54 35.14
N TYR A 728 -19.70 12.73 35.77
CA TYR A 728 -19.83 12.49 37.22
C TYR A 728 -19.69 13.77 38.06
N SER A 729 -18.77 14.67 37.69
CA SER A 729 -18.65 16.00 38.32
C SER A 729 -19.92 16.86 38.17
N GLU A 730 -20.62 16.72 37.03
CA GLU A 730 -21.88 17.41 36.77
C GLU A 730 -23.04 16.74 37.51
N TYR A 731 -23.02 15.41 37.68
CA TYR A 731 -23.95 14.69 38.55
C TYR A 731 -23.86 15.18 40.00
N LEU A 732 -22.65 15.32 40.55
CA LEU A 732 -22.45 15.85 41.91
C LEU A 732 -23.00 17.28 42.04
N LEU A 733 -22.75 18.11 41.02
CA LEU A 733 -23.28 19.46 40.93
C LEU A 733 -24.82 19.49 40.92
N LEU A 734 -25.45 18.67 40.07
CA LEU A 734 -26.91 18.57 39.96
C LEU A 734 -27.52 18.03 41.26
N LYS A 735 -26.90 17.01 41.86
CA LYS A 735 -27.32 16.43 43.14
C LYS A 735 -27.27 17.45 44.28
N ARG A 736 -26.21 18.27 44.36
CA ARG A 736 -26.10 19.35 45.35
C ARG A 736 -27.19 20.42 45.18
N ASN A 737 -27.73 20.56 43.98
CA ASN A 737 -28.85 21.46 43.68
C ASN A 737 -30.23 20.75 43.74
N ASN A 738 -30.32 19.54 44.31
CA ASN A 738 -31.54 18.74 44.40
C ASN A 738 -32.19 18.41 43.03
N ILE A 739 -31.38 18.31 41.97
CA ILE A 739 -31.83 17.95 40.62
C ILE A 739 -31.54 16.47 40.39
N GLU A 740 -32.59 15.66 40.28
CA GLU A 740 -32.50 14.25 39.90
C GLU A 740 -32.10 14.11 38.42
N CYS A 741 -31.19 13.17 38.09
CA CYS A 741 -30.75 12.95 36.71
C CYS A 741 -30.74 11.46 36.34
N LEU A 742 -31.13 11.15 35.09
CA LEU A 742 -31.35 9.76 34.64
C LEU A 742 -30.22 9.21 33.74
N ASN A 743 -29.28 10.04 33.31
CA ASN A 743 -28.35 9.67 32.24
C ASN A 743 -26.93 10.16 32.56
N ILE A 744 -26.19 9.40 33.37
CA ILE A 744 -24.83 9.74 33.74
C ILE A 744 -23.86 9.14 32.71
N ALA A 745 -22.98 9.97 32.18
CA ALA A 745 -21.80 9.53 31.48
C ALA A 745 -20.91 8.74 32.43
N GLN A 746 -20.83 7.45 32.17
CA GLN A 746 -19.58 6.82 31.78
C GLN A 746 -18.33 7.61 32.21
N VAL A 747 -17.87 7.28 33.42
CA VAL A 747 -16.67 7.76 34.11
C VAL A 747 -15.53 7.96 33.11
N ASN A 748 -14.92 9.16 33.07
CA ASN A 748 -13.70 9.39 32.27
C ASN A 748 -12.47 9.10 33.14
N ASP A 749 -11.33 8.93 32.46
CA ASP A 749 -10.01 8.47 32.91
C ASP A 749 -9.38 9.13 34.16
N ASP A 750 -10.01 10.11 34.83
CA ASP A 750 -9.40 10.84 35.96
C ASP A 750 -9.95 10.42 37.34
N ASP A 751 -11.04 9.66 37.38
CA ASP A 751 -11.66 9.20 38.64
C ASP A 751 -11.37 7.71 38.89
N ILE A 752 -10.50 7.41 39.86
CA ILE A 752 -10.23 6.04 40.33
C ILE A 752 -11.44 5.55 41.12
N TYR A 753 -12.10 4.47 40.67
CA TYR A 753 -13.18 3.82 41.41
C TYR A 753 -12.86 2.37 41.76
N ASP A 754 -13.27 2.00 42.97
CA ASP A 754 -13.40 0.62 43.41
C ASP A 754 -14.51 -0.08 42.61
N SER A 755 -14.15 -1.14 41.90
CA SER A 755 -15.00 -1.95 41.01
C SER A 755 -16.28 -2.50 41.65
N LYS A 756 -16.48 -2.37 42.96
CA LYS A 756 -17.68 -2.80 43.69
C LYS A 756 -18.86 -1.82 43.66
N TYR A 757 -18.69 -0.58 43.19
CA TYR A 757 -19.69 0.49 43.38
C TYR A 757 -20.09 1.27 42.11
N LEU A 758 -20.26 0.59 40.95
CA LEU A 758 -20.90 1.21 39.78
C LEU A 758 -22.42 1.39 40.04
N PRO A 759 -22.96 2.63 40.04
CA PRO A 759 -24.39 2.87 40.27
C PRO A 759 -25.29 2.20 39.22
N SER A 760 -26.46 1.71 39.63
CA SER A 760 -27.43 0.99 38.79
C SER A 760 -27.89 1.78 37.55
N GLU A 761 -27.78 3.10 37.57
CA GLU A 761 -28.17 4.01 36.49
C GLU A 761 -27.19 3.95 35.29
N ILE A 762 -25.95 3.46 35.49
CA ILE A 762 -24.92 3.39 34.44
C ILE A 762 -25.10 2.12 33.61
N GLN A 763 -25.90 2.16 32.55
CA GLN A 763 -26.14 1.00 31.68
C GLN A 763 -25.06 0.77 30.60
N THR A 764 -24.02 1.59 30.50
CA THR A 764 -22.98 1.45 29.47
C THR A 764 -21.61 1.47 30.15
N LEU A 765 -20.71 0.54 29.81
CA LEU A 765 -19.33 0.48 30.31
C LEU A 765 -18.31 1.07 29.30
N ASN A 766 -17.41 1.93 29.76
CA ASN A 766 -16.36 2.63 28.98
C ASN A 766 -15.00 2.53 29.69
N ASN A 767 -13.97 3.18 29.13
CA ASN A 767 -12.65 3.30 29.74
C ASN A 767 -12.76 3.83 31.17
N THR A 768 -12.75 2.87 32.08
CA THR A 768 -12.51 3.01 33.51
C THR A 768 -11.26 2.20 33.77
N TYR A 769 -10.39 2.67 34.66
CA TYR A 769 -9.29 1.87 35.17
C TYR A 769 -9.87 0.72 35.99
N PHE A 770 -10.30 -0.36 35.32
CA PHE A 770 -10.49 -1.65 35.97
C PHE A 770 -9.13 -2.07 36.52
N ASP A 771 -9.13 -2.78 37.64
CA ASP A 771 -7.92 -3.42 38.11
C ASP A 771 -7.49 -4.51 37.11
N PHE A 772 -6.67 -4.10 36.14
CA PHE A 772 -6.12 -4.95 35.09
C PHE A 772 -5.14 -6.01 35.62
N SER A 773 -4.86 -6.01 36.93
CA SER A 773 -4.14 -7.09 37.61
C SER A 773 -5.03 -8.32 37.88
N SER A 774 -6.35 -8.15 37.85
CA SER A 774 -7.30 -9.24 38.08
C SER A 774 -7.31 -10.29 36.95
N LYS A 775 -7.29 -11.57 37.33
CA LYS A 775 -7.35 -12.70 36.38
C LYS A 775 -8.76 -13.02 35.91
N GLU A 776 -9.76 -12.61 36.68
CA GLU A 776 -11.18 -12.80 36.41
C GLU A 776 -11.91 -11.48 36.59
N LEU A 777 -12.66 -11.07 35.56
CA LEU A 777 -13.46 -9.86 35.58
C LEU A 777 -14.94 -10.20 35.43
N ILE A 778 -15.79 -9.54 36.23
CA ILE A 778 -17.25 -9.68 36.15
C ILE A 778 -17.82 -8.32 35.75
N VAL A 779 -18.48 -8.25 34.60
CA VAL A 779 -19.20 -7.05 34.18
C VAL A 779 -20.53 -6.99 34.95
N PRO A 780 -20.86 -5.87 35.63
CA PRO A 780 -22.09 -5.77 36.42
C PRO A 780 -23.36 -6.05 35.61
N SER A 781 -24.33 -6.73 36.22
CA SER A 781 -25.54 -7.24 35.55
C SER A 781 -26.42 -6.17 34.88
N HIS A 782 -26.36 -4.92 35.34
CA HIS A 782 -27.13 -3.80 34.79
C HIS A 782 -26.49 -3.17 33.52
N ILE A 783 -25.27 -3.57 33.13
CA ILE A 783 -24.60 -3.07 31.92
C ILE A 783 -25.27 -3.65 30.66
N THR A 784 -25.71 -2.78 29.75
CA THR A 784 -26.31 -3.16 28.45
C THR A 784 -25.38 -2.92 27.24
N LYS A 785 -24.32 -2.14 27.39
CA LYS A 785 -23.42 -1.75 26.28
C LYS A 785 -21.96 -1.62 26.73
N ILE A 786 -21.00 -2.08 25.93
CA ILE A 786 -19.56 -1.93 26.17
C ILE A 786 -18.93 -1.11 25.03
N LYS A 787 -18.30 0.02 25.36
CA LYS A 787 -17.70 0.96 24.40
C LYS A 787 -16.37 0.46 23.83
N VAL A 788 -15.73 1.26 22.98
CA VAL A 788 -14.50 0.90 22.25
C VAL A 788 -13.36 0.70 23.24
N GLY A 789 -12.58 -0.37 23.10
CA GLY A 789 -11.28 -0.51 23.78
C GLY A 789 -11.32 -0.70 25.30
N VAL A 790 -12.48 -0.93 25.91
CA VAL A 790 -12.65 -0.94 27.38
C VAL A 790 -11.75 -1.94 28.09
N PHE A 791 -11.54 -3.12 27.49
CA PHE A 791 -10.65 -4.16 28.01
C PHE A 791 -9.46 -4.38 27.07
N CYS A 792 -9.08 -3.37 26.29
CA CYS A 792 -7.90 -3.45 25.44
C CYS A 792 -6.67 -3.59 26.34
N ASP A 793 -5.67 -4.37 25.90
CA ASP A 793 -4.40 -4.53 26.63
C ASP A 793 -4.57 -5.14 28.04
N CYS A 794 -5.65 -5.88 28.29
CA CYS A 794 -5.87 -6.62 29.53
C CYS A 794 -4.99 -7.87 29.59
N PHE A 795 -3.69 -7.68 29.86
CA PHE A 795 -2.66 -8.72 29.77
C PHE A 795 -2.85 -9.91 30.72
N GLN A 796 -3.44 -9.70 31.90
CA GLN A 796 -3.62 -10.75 32.93
C GLN A 796 -5.00 -11.41 32.90
N MET A 797 -5.98 -10.78 32.24
CA MET A 797 -7.37 -11.25 32.21
C MET A 797 -7.45 -12.61 31.50
N SER A 798 -7.77 -13.65 32.25
CA SER A 798 -7.88 -15.02 31.75
C SER A 798 -9.32 -15.44 31.45
N LYS A 799 -10.28 -14.81 32.14
CA LYS A 799 -11.71 -15.04 32.04
C LYS A 799 -12.46 -13.72 32.27
N ILE A 800 -13.53 -13.50 31.52
CA ILE A 800 -14.47 -12.40 31.74
C ILE A 800 -15.90 -12.92 31.66
N GLN A 801 -16.74 -12.52 32.60
CA GLN A 801 -18.18 -12.76 32.57
C GLN A 801 -18.89 -11.51 32.07
N ILE A 802 -19.59 -11.64 30.94
CA ILE A 802 -20.41 -10.57 30.36
C ILE A 802 -21.87 -10.96 30.54
N PRO A 803 -22.70 -10.13 31.19
CA PRO A 803 -24.09 -10.47 31.44
C PRO A 803 -24.90 -10.45 30.15
N SER A 804 -25.99 -11.24 30.13
CA SER A 804 -26.90 -11.35 28.99
C SER A 804 -27.61 -10.04 28.63
N SER A 805 -27.66 -9.09 29.55
CA SER A 805 -28.14 -7.71 29.35
C SER A 805 -27.31 -6.93 28.33
N VAL A 806 -26.05 -7.31 28.06
CA VAL A 806 -25.18 -6.64 27.08
C VAL A 806 -25.64 -6.94 25.64
N VAL A 807 -26.22 -5.94 24.99
CA VAL A 807 -26.71 -6.02 23.61
C VAL A 807 -25.75 -5.41 22.58
N SER A 808 -24.68 -4.73 23.03
CA SER A 808 -23.71 -4.09 22.13
C SER A 808 -22.29 -4.08 22.68
N ILE A 809 -21.34 -4.61 21.90
CA ILE A 809 -19.89 -4.52 22.15
C ILE A 809 -19.22 -3.84 20.94
N LYS A 810 -18.47 -2.75 21.19
CA LYS A 810 -17.82 -1.96 20.13
C LYS A 810 -16.47 -2.57 19.69
N ARG A 811 -15.72 -1.86 18.83
CA ARG A 811 -14.44 -2.33 18.26
C ARG A 811 -13.34 -2.38 19.33
N ASN A 812 -12.34 -3.25 19.12
CA ASN A 812 -11.12 -3.35 19.93
C ASN A 812 -11.33 -3.69 21.42
N VAL A 813 -12.52 -4.13 21.84
CA VAL A 813 -12.84 -4.24 23.27
C VAL A 813 -11.96 -5.23 23.99
N PHE A 814 -11.62 -6.36 23.38
CA PHE A 814 -10.70 -7.35 23.93
C PHE A 814 -9.43 -7.44 23.08
N SER A 815 -9.03 -6.34 22.43
CA SER A 815 -7.81 -6.34 21.64
C SER A 815 -6.60 -6.45 22.57
N ASN A 816 -5.62 -7.25 22.19
CA ASN A 816 -4.38 -7.50 22.93
C ASN A 816 -4.61 -8.02 24.35
N CYS A 817 -5.52 -8.99 24.50
CA CYS A 817 -5.74 -9.72 25.76
C CYS A 817 -5.09 -11.11 25.69
N PRO A 818 -3.76 -11.24 25.78
CA PRO A 818 -3.06 -12.49 25.50
C PRO A 818 -3.37 -13.62 26.47
N SER A 819 -3.89 -13.34 27.68
CA SER A 819 -4.23 -14.36 28.68
C SER A 819 -5.65 -14.90 28.55
N LEU A 820 -6.52 -14.27 27.76
CA LEU A 820 -7.94 -14.63 27.65
C LEU A 820 -8.08 -15.99 26.95
N LYS A 821 -8.53 -17.01 27.70
CA LYS A 821 -8.61 -18.40 27.19
C LYS A 821 -9.96 -18.75 26.57
N SER A 822 -11.03 -18.20 27.15
CA SER A 822 -12.42 -18.43 26.75
C SER A 822 -13.26 -17.23 27.13
N ILE A 823 -14.32 -16.98 26.37
CA ILE A 823 -15.28 -15.92 26.62
C ILE A 823 -16.65 -16.36 26.12
N GLU A 824 -17.67 -16.14 26.94
CA GLU A 824 -19.07 -16.33 26.55
C GLU A 824 -19.61 -14.99 26.04
N LEU A 825 -20.01 -14.96 24.77
CA LEU A 825 -20.58 -13.77 24.16
C LEU A 825 -22.08 -13.70 24.45
N PRO A 826 -22.62 -12.52 24.82
CA PRO A 826 -24.06 -12.36 25.06
C PRO A 826 -24.93 -12.80 23.88
N PRO A 827 -26.03 -13.53 24.12
CA PRO A 827 -26.82 -14.18 23.06
C PRO A 827 -27.54 -13.21 22.13
N TYR A 828 -27.85 -12.00 22.62
CA TYR A 828 -28.59 -10.98 21.87
C TYR A 828 -27.71 -10.01 21.06
N LEU A 829 -26.40 -10.27 20.97
CA LEU A 829 -25.49 -9.43 20.18
C LEU A 829 -25.87 -9.43 18.69
N LYS A 830 -26.08 -8.22 18.16
CA LYS A 830 -26.44 -8.03 16.73
C LYS A 830 -25.24 -7.95 15.79
N LYS A 831 -24.03 -7.68 16.31
CA LYS A 831 -22.82 -7.49 15.50
C LYS A 831 -21.54 -7.73 16.31
N LEU A 832 -20.54 -8.36 15.68
CA LEU A 832 -19.14 -8.34 16.14
C LEU A 832 -18.37 -7.23 15.41
N SER A 833 -17.83 -6.29 16.19
CA SER A 833 -17.10 -5.13 15.68
C SER A 833 -15.68 -5.51 15.24
N SER A 834 -15.03 -4.65 14.44
CA SER A 834 -13.66 -4.91 13.95
C SER A 834 -12.66 -5.07 15.10
N SER A 835 -11.66 -5.93 14.90
CA SER A 835 -10.56 -6.18 15.84
C SER A 835 -10.99 -6.52 17.27
N LEU A 836 -12.17 -7.12 17.46
CA LEU A 836 -12.73 -7.36 18.79
C LEU A 836 -11.82 -8.20 19.68
N PHE A 837 -11.18 -9.24 19.13
CA PHE A 837 -10.24 -10.15 19.79
C PHE A 837 -8.87 -10.14 19.10
N TYR A 838 -8.49 -9.02 18.49
CA TYR A 838 -7.19 -8.93 17.83
C TYR A 838 -6.07 -9.23 18.83
N TYR A 839 -5.12 -10.10 18.50
CA TYR A 839 -3.99 -10.45 19.38
C TYR A 839 -4.38 -11.16 20.70
N CYS A 840 -5.54 -11.83 20.74
CA CYS A 840 -5.91 -12.73 21.84
C CYS A 840 -5.24 -14.11 21.68
N ILE A 841 -3.92 -14.17 21.87
CA ILE A 841 -3.11 -15.36 21.53
C ILE A 841 -3.52 -16.65 22.27
N SER A 842 -4.15 -16.57 23.44
CA SER A 842 -4.58 -17.74 24.24
C SER A 842 -6.02 -18.19 24.01
N LEU A 843 -6.81 -17.46 23.22
CA LEU A 843 -8.23 -17.78 23.00
C LEU A 843 -8.34 -19.10 22.23
N LYS A 844 -8.90 -20.15 22.84
CA LYS A 844 -8.90 -21.51 22.28
C LYS A 844 -10.10 -21.82 21.40
N SER A 845 -11.28 -21.39 21.84
CA SER A 845 -12.55 -21.58 21.14
C SER A 845 -13.48 -20.43 21.48
N ILE A 846 -14.43 -20.18 20.59
CA ILE A 846 -15.49 -19.20 20.80
C ILE A 846 -16.75 -19.64 20.05
N GLU A 847 -17.89 -19.49 20.71
CA GLU A 847 -19.20 -19.66 20.09
C GLU A 847 -19.71 -18.28 19.64
N ILE A 848 -20.05 -18.17 18.35
CA ILE A 848 -20.55 -16.92 17.79
C ILE A 848 -22.08 -16.88 17.96
N PRO A 849 -22.66 -15.84 18.59
CA PRO A 849 -24.09 -15.78 18.84
C PRO A 849 -24.95 -15.90 17.57
N SER A 850 -26.10 -16.57 17.69
CA SER A 850 -26.99 -16.93 16.58
C SER A 850 -27.51 -15.75 15.75
N LYS A 851 -27.60 -14.55 16.34
CA LYS A 851 -28.06 -13.31 15.68
C LYS A 851 -26.98 -12.59 14.86
N ILE A 852 -25.73 -13.06 14.88
CA ILE A 852 -24.63 -12.44 14.13
C ILE A 852 -24.73 -12.80 12.63
N THR A 853 -24.96 -11.78 11.80
CA THR A 853 -25.03 -11.95 10.33
C THR A 853 -23.72 -11.62 9.62
N LYS A 854 -22.71 -11.09 10.33
CA LYS A 854 -21.45 -10.65 9.72
C LYS A 854 -20.30 -10.60 10.72
N LEU A 855 -19.15 -11.16 10.33
CA LEU A 855 -17.87 -10.94 11.00
C LEU A 855 -17.16 -9.73 10.36
N SER A 856 -16.61 -8.85 11.19
CA SER A 856 -15.90 -7.64 10.77
C SER A 856 -14.43 -7.90 10.43
N ASN A 857 -13.66 -6.88 10.04
CA ASN A 857 -12.24 -7.06 9.75
C ASN A 857 -11.48 -7.42 11.05
N ASN A 858 -10.47 -8.28 10.96
CA ASN A 858 -9.52 -8.58 12.05
C ASN A 858 -10.13 -9.13 13.36
N VAL A 859 -11.37 -9.63 13.37
CA VAL A 859 -12.06 -9.99 14.63
C VAL A 859 -11.24 -10.96 15.48
N PHE A 860 -10.62 -11.97 14.85
CA PHE A 860 -9.80 -13.00 15.48
C PHE A 860 -8.36 -13.02 14.94
N ALA A 861 -7.90 -11.93 14.33
CA ALA A 861 -6.54 -11.88 13.82
C ALA A 861 -5.54 -11.99 14.98
N GLU A 862 -4.47 -12.76 14.78
CA GLU A 862 -3.43 -13.08 15.78
C GLU A 862 -3.92 -13.94 16.96
N CYS A 863 -5.11 -14.57 16.88
CA CYS A 863 -5.56 -15.55 17.87
C CYS A 863 -4.85 -16.91 17.68
N HIS A 864 -3.56 -17.00 18.03
CA HIS A 864 -2.72 -18.17 17.73
C HIS A 864 -3.25 -19.49 18.28
N SER A 865 -3.90 -19.48 19.46
CA SER A 865 -4.44 -20.70 20.09
C SER A 865 -5.82 -21.13 19.59
N LEU A 866 -6.49 -20.32 18.75
CA LEU A 866 -7.85 -20.60 18.31
C LEU A 866 -7.86 -21.84 17.43
N SER A 867 -8.41 -22.94 17.95
CA SER A 867 -8.41 -24.23 17.26
C SER A 867 -9.72 -24.56 16.57
N GLN A 868 -10.83 -24.03 17.06
CA GLN A 868 -12.18 -24.26 16.54
C GLN A 868 -13.04 -23.00 16.62
N ILE A 869 -13.94 -22.85 15.66
CA ILE A 869 -14.97 -21.82 15.65
C ILE A 869 -16.30 -22.39 15.14
N HIS A 870 -17.38 -22.07 15.84
CA HIS A 870 -18.73 -22.43 15.42
C HIS A 870 -19.42 -21.18 14.87
N PHE A 871 -19.77 -21.22 13.58
CA PHE A 871 -20.49 -20.13 12.93
C PHE A 871 -22.00 -20.26 13.14
N PRO A 872 -22.72 -19.13 13.22
CA PRO A 872 -24.17 -19.17 13.30
C PRO A 872 -24.77 -19.38 11.90
N ASN A 873 -25.90 -20.09 11.83
CA ASN A 873 -26.57 -20.43 10.56
C ASN A 873 -26.96 -19.20 9.72
N GLN A 874 -27.10 -18.02 10.31
CA GLN A 874 -27.49 -16.78 9.63
C GLN A 874 -26.30 -15.94 9.09
N LEU A 875 -25.06 -16.41 9.25
CA LEU A 875 -23.86 -15.67 8.89
C LEU A 875 -23.78 -15.42 7.38
N LYS A 876 -23.85 -14.16 6.94
CA LYS A 876 -23.80 -13.79 5.51
C LYS A 876 -22.40 -13.46 5.00
N ARG A 877 -21.50 -12.93 5.85
CA ARG A 877 -20.22 -12.37 5.38
C ARG A 877 -19.08 -12.55 6.38
N ILE A 878 -17.93 -12.97 5.89
CA ILE A 878 -16.64 -12.97 6.61
C ILE A 878 -15.77 -11.90 5.96
N LYS A 879 -15.29 -10.93 6.74
CA LYS A 879 -14.51 -9.80 6.25
C LYS A 879 -13.00 -10.09 6.25
N GLY A 880 -12.22 -9.14 5.71
CA GLY A 880 -10.79 -9.35 5.46
C GLY A 880 -9.99 -9.52 6.75
N CYS A 881 -8.92 -10.34 6.67
CA CYS A 881 -8.03 -10.66 7.79
C CYS A 881 -8.74 -11.19 9.05
N CYS A 882 -9.97 -11.70 8.95
CA CYS A 882 -10.76 -12.07 10.13
C CYS A 882 -10.08 -13.12 11.01
N PHE A 883 -9.33 -14.05 10.41
CA PHE A 883 -8.57 -15.12 11.07
C PHE A 883 -7.10 -15.08 10.68
N PHE A 884 -6.56 -13.90 10.37
CA PHE A 884 -5.15 -13.74 10.03
C PHE A 884 -4.26 -14.33 11.12
N ASN A 885 -3.31 -15.18 10.76
CA ASN A 885 -2.34 -15.80 11.66
C ASN A 885 -2.95 -16.64 12.82
N CYS A 886 -4.12 -17.26 12.61
CA CYS A 886 -4.69 -18.23 13.57
C CYS A 886 -3.97 -19.58 13.48
N LYS A 887 -2.78 -19.66 14.07
CA LYS A 887 -1.83 -20.79 13.90
C LYS A 887 -2.36 -22.16 14.31
N ASN A 888 -3.27 -22.28 15.28
CA ASN A 888 -3.80 -23.56 15.73
C ASN A 888 -5.15 -23.94 15.10
N LEU A 889 -5.71 -23.10 14.24
CA LEU A 889 -6.99 -23.37 13.60
C LEU A 889 -6.83 -24.56 12.66
N SER A 890 -7.29 -25.75 13.07
CA SER A 890 -7.03 -26.98 12.32
C SER A 890 -8.06 -27.25 11.23
N SER A 891 -9.30 -26.85 11.45
CA SER A 891 -10.38 -27.03 10.48
C SER A 891 -11.38 -25.89 10.55
N ILE A 892 -12.02 -25.62 9.41
CA ILE A 892 -13.09 -24.65 9.33
C ILE A 892 -14.17 -25.10 8.35
N THR A 893 -15.43 -24.89 8.71
CA THR A 893 -16.59 -25.11 7.85
C THR A 893 -17.25 -23.76 7.59
N ILE A 894 -17.29 -23.31 6.34
CA ILE A 894 -17.96 -22.08 5.92
C ILE A 894 -19.43 -22.41 5.63
N PRO A 895 -20.39 -21.80 6.36
CA PRO A 895 -21.80 -22.17 6.21
C PRO A 895 -22.40 -21.68 4.90
N SER A 896 -23.43 -22.38 4.40
CA SER A 896 -24.07 -22.13 3.09
C SER A 896 -24.71 -20.73 3.00
N SER A 897 -24.98 -20.12 4.15
CA SER A 897 -25.50 -18.76 4.26
C SER A 897 -24.48 -17.66 3.92
N VAL A 898 -23.17 -17.97 3.90
CA VAL A 898 -22.11 -17.01 3.59
C VAL A 898 -22.06 -16.75 2.09
N THR A 899 -22.19 -15.48 1.70
CA THR A 899 -22.16 -15.04 0.30
C THR A 899 -20.85 -14.35 -0.10
N LYS A 900 -20.02 -13.95 0.88
CA LYS A 900 -18.77 -13.22 0.61
C LYS A 900 -17.68 -13.43 1.65
N LEU A 901 -16.47 -13.73 1.15
CA LEU A 901 -15.20 -13.73 1.89
C LEU A 901 -14.41 -12.44 1.60
N GLY A 902 -13.62 -11.97 2.58
CA GLY A 902 -12.73 -10.81 2.43
C GLY A 902 -11.28 -11.22 2.18
N LYS A 903 -10.45 -10.33 1.64
CA LYS A 903 -9.03 -10.60 1.37
C LYS A 903 -8.29 -11.07 2.64
N ARG A 904 -7.31 -11.98 2.49
CA ARG A 904 -6.47 -12.48 3.59
C ARG A 904 -7.23 -13.12 4.76
N CYS A 905 -8.43 -13.67 4.52
CA CYS A 905 -9.30 -14.18 5.58
C CYS A 905 -8.62 -15.16 6.55
N PHE A 906 -7.84 -16.10 5.99
CA PHE A 906 -7.13 -17.18 6.66
C PHE A 906 -5.63 -17.18 6.33
N ASP A 907 -5.08 -16.01 5.97
CA ASP A 907 -3.65 -15.85 5.65
C ASP A 907 -2.80 -16.18 6.90
N PHE A 908 -1.72 -16.94 6.73
CA PHE A 908 -0.87 -17.49 7.81
C PHE A 908 -1.59 -18.41 8.81
N CYS A 909 -2.69 -19.05 8.45
CA CYS A 909 -3.28 -20.12 9.26
C CYS A 909 -2.47 -21.43 9.13
N LEU A 910 -1.25 -21.44 9.69
CA LEU A 910 -0.28 -22.53 9.56
C LEU A 910 -0.81 -23.91 10.02
N GLY A 911 -1.79 -23.92 10.92
CA GLY A 911 -2.42 -25.13 11.45
C GLY A 911 -3.53 -25.71 10.59
N LEU A 912 -4.03 -24.97 9.60
CA LEU A 912 -5.24 -25.29 8.86
C LEU A 912 -5.03 -26.49 7.96
N GLN A 913 -5.69 -27.59 8.29
CA GLN A 913 -5.63 -28.86 7.57
C GLN A 913 -6.82 -29.03 6.62
N LYS A 914 -7.99 -28.50 6.98
CA LYS A 914 -9.24 -28.70 6.23
C LYS A 914 -10.11 -27.45 6.21
N CYS A 915 -10.53 -27.03 5.02
CA CYS A 915 -11.57 -26.03 4.82
C CYS A 915 -12.73 -26.67 4.06
N LYS A 916 -13.93 -26.67 4.63
CA LYS A 916 -15.15 -27.19 4.00
C LYS A 916 -16.11 -26.03 3.72
N PHE A 917 -16.81 -26.06 2.59
CA PHE A 917 -17.96 -25.21 2.33
C PHE A 917 -19.23 -26.06 2.44
N GLU A 918 -20.25 -25.55 3.12
CA GLU A 918 -21.57 -26.19 3.13
C GLU A 918 -22.32 -25.89 1.84
N GLU A 919 -23.01 -26.89 1.32
CA GLU A 919 -23.83 -26.76 0.12
C GLU A 919 -25.27 -26.36 0.47
N PRO A 920 -25.93 -25.51 -0.35
CA PRO A 920 -25.42 -24.87 -1.56
C PRO A 920 -24.50 -23.67 -1.24
N CYS A 921 -23.25 -23.70 -1.72
CA CYS A 921 -22.29 -22.61 -1.51
C CYS A 921 -22.66 -21.39 -2.39
N GLN A 922 -22.71 -20.18 -1.82
CA GLN A 922 -23.09 -18.95 -2.54
C GLN A 922 -21.90 -18.03 -2.87
N ILE A 923 -20.69 -18.41 -2.49
CA ILE A 923 -19.48 -17.59 -2.69
C ILE A 923 -19.04 -17.69 -4.15
N LYS A 924 -18.80 -16.54 -4.79
CA LYS A 924 -18.36 -16.47 -6.20
C LYS A 924 -16.86 -16.36 -6.40
N LYS A 925 -16.11 -16.02 -5.36
CA LYS A 925 -14.67 -15.70 -5.47
C LYS A 925 -13.92 -16.09 -4.21
N ILE A 926 -12.79 -16.80 -4.37
CA ILE A 926 -11.77 -16.92 -3.32
C ILE A 926 -10.87 -15.69 -3.45
N PRO A 927 -10.88 -14.75 -2.49
CA PRO A 927 -10.23 -13.46 -2.62
C PRO A 927 -8.71 -13.55 -2.41
N GLU A 928 -8.03 -12.49 -2.82
CA GLU A 928 -6.58 -12.34 -2.74
C GLU A 928 -6.01 -12.78 -1.38
N ASN A 929 -4.96 -13.61 -1.44
CA ASN A 929 -4.21 -14.09 -0.27
C ASN A 929 -5.05 -14.83 0.79
N CYS A 930 -6.30 -15.28 0.51
CA CYS A 930 -7.17 -15.80 1.58
C CYS A 930 -6.61 -17.01 2.33
N PHE A 931 -5.88 -17.92 1.67
CA PHE A 931 -5.27 -19.10 2.29
C PHE A 931 -3.74 -19.11 2.14
N ARG A 932 -3.10 -17.95 1.94
CA ARG A 932 -1.65 -17.87 1.80
C ARG A 932 -0.94 -18.42 3.05
N MET A 933 0.09 -19.24 2.84
CA MET A 933 0.85 -19.92 3.91
C MET A 933 -0.01 -20.80 4.84
N CYS A 934 -1.07 -21.42 4.31
CA CYS A 934 -1.79 -22.49 5.02
C CYS A 934 -1.04 -23.83 4.86
N ASP A 935 0.12 -23.94 5.51
CA ASP A 935 1.12 -24.99 5.25
C ASP A 935 0.64 -26.42 5.52
N LYS A 936 -0.40 -26.62 6.34
CA LYS A 936 -0.96 -27.95 6.63
C LYS A 936 -2.15 -28.35 5.76
N LEU A 937 -2.58 -27.50 4.83
CA LEU A 937 -3.73 -27.77 3.98
C LEU A 937 -3.35 -28.79 2.92
N VAL A 938 -3.79 -30.04 3.06
CA VAL A 938 -3.35 -31.16 2.20
C VAL A 938 -4.11 -31.23 0.87
N SER A 939 -5.40 -30.94 0.91
CA SER A 939 -6.29 -30.86 -0.25
C SER A 939 -7.32 -29.76 -0.04
N PHE A 940 -7.83 -29.21 -1.13
CA PHE A 940 -8.86 -28.17 -1.08
C PHE A 940 -9.90 -28.40 -2.18
N ASN A 941 -11.14 -28.67 -1.79
CA ASN A 941 -12.23 -28.81 -2.74
C ASN A 941 -12.81 -27.43 -3.07
N ILE A 942 -12.71 -27.01 -4.33
CA ILE A 942 -13.26 -25.74 -4.81
C ILE A 942 -14.76 -25.93 -5.08
N PRO A 943 -15.66 -25.24 -4.37
CA PRO A 943 -17.10 -25.38 -4.59
C PRO A 943 -17.49 -24.94 -6.01
N SER A 944 -18.52 -25.58 -6.56
CA SER A 944 -19.00 -25.31 -7.93
C SER A 944 -19.46 -23.86 -8.13
N SER A 945 -19.80 -23.12 -7.09
CA SER A 945 -20.21 -21.71 -7.20
C SER A 945 -19.05 -20.72 -7.39
N ILE A 946 -17.80 -21.14 -7.17
CA ILE A 946 -16.62 -20.27 -7.32
C ILE A 946 -16.32 -20.05 -8.81
N GLU A 947 -16.27 -18.78 -9.21
CA GLU A 947 -15.96 -18.35 -10.58
C GLU A 947 -14.54 -17.77 -10.70
N ILE A 948 -13.93 -17.31 -9.61
CA ILE A 948 -12.63 -16.63 -9.62
C ILE A 948 -11.75 -17.12 -8.46
N LEU A 949 -10.53 -17.52 -8.80
CA LEU A 949 -9.41 -17.69 -7.87
C LEU A 949 -8.49 -16.47 -8.01
N ASP A 950 -8.45 -15.61 -7.01
CA ASP A 950 -7.72 -14.34 -7.09
C ASP A 950 -6.20 -14.47 -6.89
N SER A 951 -5.46 -13.38 -7.04
CA SER A 951 -4.00 -13.41 -6.90
C SER A 951 -3.53 -14.00 -5.55
N SER A 952 -2.55 -14.91 -5.60
CA SER A 952 -1.89 -15.52 -4.43
C SER A 952 -2.83 -16.23 -3.43
N CYS A 953 -4.02 -16.68 -3.86
CA CYS A 953 -5.00 -17.32 -2.97
C CYS A 953 -4.45 -18.46 -2.10
N PHE A 954 -3.57 -19.29 -2.65
CA PHE A 954 -2.93 -20.45 -2.02
C PHE A 954 -1.40 -20.35 -2.06
N TYR A 955 -0.84 -19.13 -2.13
CA TYR A 955 0.61 -18.91 -2.22
C TYR A 955 1.31 -19.56 -1.01
N LYS A 956 2.37 -20.35 -1.26
CA LYS A 956 3.12 -21.09 -0.23
C LYS A 956 2.24 -22.02 0.63
N CYS A 957 1.15 -22.59 0.11
CA CYS A 957 0.46 -23.69 0.79
C CYS A 957 1.29 -24.98 0.69
N PHE A 958 2.31 -25.12 1.54
CA PHE A 958 3.29 -26.19 1.40
C PHE A 958 2.66 -27.59 1.45
N GLY A 959 1.65 -27.82 2.27
CA GLY A 959 1.01 -29.13 2.40
C GLY A 959 0.14 -29.57 1.23
N LEU A 960 -0.23 -28.68 0.31
CA LEU A 960 -1.20 -28.98 -0.74
C LEU A 960 -0.60 -30.00 -1.71
N THR A 961 -1.27 -31.16 -1.87
CA THR A 961 -0.76 -32.29 -2.68
C THR A 961 -1.48 -32.46 -4.00
N SER A 962 -2.75 -32.08 -4.11
CA SER A 962 -3.49 -32.04 -5.37
C SER A 962 -4.52 -30.91 -5.36
N ILE A 963 -4.89 -30.43 -6.54
CA ILE A 963 -5.95 -29.44 -6.72
C ILE A 963 -6.75 -29.72 -8.00
N HIS A 964 -8.08 -29.70 -7.89
CA HIS A 964 -9.00 -29.76 -9.02
C HIS A 964 -9.70 -28.41 -9.17
N ILE A 965 -9.56 -27.81 -10.35
CA ILE A 965 -10.13 -26.52 -10.73
C ILE A 965 -11.36 -26.77 -11.61
N PRO A 966 -12.58 -26.63 -11.05
CA PRO A 966 -13.81 -27.04 -11.72
C PRO A 966 -14.20 -26.08 -12.85
N SER A 967 -15.10 -26.54 -13.72
CA SER A 967 -15.52 -25.84 -14.95
C SER A 967 -16.07 -24.43 -14.74
N ASN A 968 -16.62 -24.13 -13.56
CA ASN A 968 -17.17 -22.80 -13.28
C ASN A 968 -16.10 -21.73 -13.03
N VAL A 969 -14.84 -22.12 -12.76
CA VAL A 969 -13.74 -21.17 -12.55
C VAL A 969 -13.32 -20.58 -13.90
N LYS A 970 -13.53 -19.27 -14.07
CA LYS A 970 -13.22 -18.54 -15.31
C LYS A 970 -11.77 -18.06 -15.36
N SER A 971 -11.17 -17.78 -14.21
CA SER A 971 -9.83 -17.19 -14.11
C SER A 971 -9.08 -17.61 -12.85
N ILE A 972 -7.76 -17.76 -13.00
CA ILE A 972 -6.80 -18.02 -11.92
C ILE A 972 -5.78 -16.88 -11.92
N GLY A 973 -5.72 -16.12 -10.84
CA GLY A 973 -4.85 -14.95 -10.74
C GLY A 973 -3.38 -15.28 -10.46
N GLN A 974 -2.53 -14.29 -10.72
CA GLN A 974 -1.08 -14.34 -10.52
C GLN A 974 -0.66 -15.01 -9.20
N CYS A 975 0.36 -15.89 -9.30
CA CYS A 975 0.97 -16.57 -8.15
C CYS A 975 0.01 -17.41 -7.28
N CYS A 976 -1.23 -17.73 -7.70
CA CYS A 976 -2.21 -18.34 -6.79
C CYS A 976 -1.71 -19.63 -6.12
N PHE A 977 -0.90 -20.47 -6.79
CA PHE A 977 -0.32 -21.69 -6.23
C PHE A 977 1.23 -21.66 -6.18
N LYS A 978 1.85 -20.48 -6.29
CA LYS A 978 3.33 -20.38 -6.32
C LYS A 978 3.92 -20.90 -5.01
N ARG A 979 4.99 -21.70 -5.12
CA ARG A 979 5.71 -22.37 -4.01
C ARG A 979 4.85 -23.35 -3.21
N CYS A 980 3.83 -23.96 -3.81
CA CYS A 980 3.17 -25.15 -3.25
C CYS A 980 4.06 -26.39 -3.46
N TYR A 981 5.14 -26.51 -2.69
CA TYR A 981 6.23 -27.46 -2.95
C TYR A 981 5.83 -28.94 -2.98
N PHE A 982 4.74 -29.32 -2.29
CA PHE A 982 4.25 -30.71 -2.26
C PHE A 982 3.13 -31.01 -3.27
N LEU A 983 2.72 -30.02 -4.08
CA LEU A 983 1.67 -30.20 -5.08
C LEU A 983 2.17 -31.17 -6.14
N LYS A 984 1.45 -32.28 -6.35
CA LYS A 984 1.78 -33.37 -7.27
C LYS A 984 0.88 -33.41 -8.49
N GLU A 985 -0.37 -33.00 -8.35
CA GLU A 985 -1.38 -33.10 -9.41
C GLU A 985 -2.23 -31.83 -9.49
N VAL A 986 -2.44 -31.35 -10.71
CA VAL A 986 -3.35 -30.24 -11.05
C VAL A 986 -4.30 -30.69 -12.15
N ILE A 987 -5.61 -30.57 -11.93
CA ILE A 987 -6.64 -30.87 -12.94
C ILE A 987 -7.45 -29.60 -13.18
N CYS A 988 -7.65 -29.21 -14.45
CA CYS A 988 -8.39 -28.02 -14.84
C CYS A 988 -9.46 -28.36 -15.88
N ASP A 989 -10.72 -27.96 -15.64
CA ASP A 989 -11.86 -28.37 -16.49
C ASP A 989 -12.22 -27.37 -17.61
N GLN A 990 -12.44 -26.07 -17.32
CA GLN A 990 -12.87 -25.07 -18.32
C GLN A 990 -12.29 -23.65 -18.14
N ILE A 991 -11.01 -23.54 -17.77
CA ILE A 991 -10.35 -22.22 -17.63
C ILE A 991 -9.88 -21.65 -18.98
N GLN A 992 -9.92 -20.33 -19.15
CA GLN A 992 -9.45 -19.63 -20.36
C GLN A 992 -7.96 -19.23 -20.29
N GLU A 993 -7.46 -18.92 -19.09
CA GLU A 993 -6.10 -18.42 -18.88
C GLU A 993 -5.51 -18.93 -17.56
N ILE A 994 -4.23 -19.28 -17.60
CA ILE A 994 -3.36 -19.46 -16.44
C ILE A 994 -2.42 -18.26 -16.38
N ASP A 995 -2.54 -17.44 -15.35
CA ASP A 995 -1.80 -16.19 -15.21
C ASP A 995 -0.32 -16.42 -14.80
N LYS A 996 0.47 -15.34 -14.80
CA LYS A 996 1.90 -15.32 -14.47
C LYS A 996 2.18 -16.03 -13.15
N ASP A 997 3.26 -16.81 -13.13
CA ASP A 997 3.81 -17.44 -11.94
C ASP A 997 2.85 -18.42 -11.21
N CYS A 998 1.70 -18.78 -11.79
CA CYS A 998 0.61 -19.45 -11.08
C CYS A 998 1.03 -20.70 -10.30
N PHE A 999 1.80 -21.60 -10.91
CA PHE A 999 2.32 -22.84 -10.33
C PHE A 999 3.85 -22.84 -10.20
N SER A 1000 4.47 -21.66 -10.21
CA SER A 1000 5.93 -21.52 -10.14
C SER A 1000 6.47 -22.11 -8.83
N TYR A 1001 7.59 -22.83 -8.89
CA TYR A 1001 8.24 -23.55 -7.79
C TYR A 1001 7.36 -24.65 -7.14
N CYS A 1002 6.39 -25.22 -7.86
CA CYS A 1002 5.71 -26.45 -7.44
C CYS A 1002 6.61 -27.67 -7.73
N SER A 1003 7.70 -27.80 -6.98
CA SER A 1003 8.82 -28.71 -7.29
C SER A 1003 8.48 -30.20 -7.34
N ARG A 1004 7.34 -30.62 -6.74
CA ARG A 1004 6.84 -32.01 -6.76
C ARG A 1004 5.69 -32.23 -7.75
N LEU A 1005 5.37 -31.25 -8.59
CA LEU A 1005 4.26 -31.36 -9.54
C LEU A 1005 4.63 -32.37 -10.63
N GLU A 1006 3.95 -33.51 -10.63
CA GLU A 1006 4.21 -34.65 -11.52
C GLU A 1006 3.24 -34.68 -12.71
N SER A 1007 1.98 -34.26 -12.49
CA SER A 1007 0.88 -34.33 -13.48
C SER A 1007 0.09 -33.02 -13.55
N VAL A 1008 -0.17 -32.54 -14.77
CA VAL A 1008 -1.02 -31.37 -15.04
C VAL A 1008 -1.96 -31.70 -16.20
N ILE A 1009 -3.27 -31.69 -15.93
CA ILE A 1009 -4.32 -31.87 -16.93
C ILE A 1009 -4.91 -30.50 -17.27
N LEU A 1010 -4.68 -30.04 -18.50
CA LEU A 1010 -5.14 -28.76 -19.03
C LEU A 1010 -6.37 -28.94 -19.94
N PRO A 1011 -7.36 -28.03 -19.92
CA PRO A 1011 -8.59 -28.20 -20.69
C PRO A 1011 -8.46 -27.66 -22.11
N SER A 1012 -9.25 -28.23 -23.03
CA SER A 1012 -9.34 -27.76 -24.41
C SER A 1012 -9.88 -26.33 -24.59
N SER A 1013 -10.34 -25.69 -23.52
CA SER A 1013 -10.80 -24.29 -23.53
C SER A 1013 -9.69 -23.27 -23.21
N LEU A 1014 -8.50 -23.72 -22.80
CA LEU A 1014 -7.38 -22.86 -22.40
C LEU A 1014 -6.76 -22.16 -23.61
N LYS A 1015 -6.69 -20.83 -23.57
CA LYS A 1015 -6.11 -20.02 -24.66
C LYS A 1015 -4.70 -19.54 -24.38
N LYS A 1016 -4.37 -19.31 -23.10
CA LYS A 1016 -3.14 -18.61 -22.71
C LYS A 1016 -2.50 -19.16 -21.44
N ILE A 1017 -1.18 -19.32 -21.47
CA ILE A 1017 -0.34 -19.67 -20.31
C ILE A 1017 0.69 -18.57 -20.08
N GLY A 1018 0.66 -17.98 -18.89
CA GLY A 1018 1.49 -16.84 -18.52
C GLY A 1018 2.99 -17.14 -18.36
N GLN A 1019 3.78 -16.08 -18.29
CA GLN A 1019 5.22 -16.12 -18.01
C GLN A 1019 5.49 -16.90 -16.70
N THR A 1020 6.55 -17.72 -16.69
CA THR A 1020 7.01 -18.52 -15.53
C THR A 1020 5.95 -19.40 -14.85
N ALA A 1021 4.79 -19.64 -15.49
CA ALA A 1021 3.63 -20.28 -14.86
C ALA A 1021 3.92 -21.66 -14.26
N PHE A 1022 4.79 -22.45 -14.89
CA PHE A 1022 5.25 -23.77 -14.41
C PHE A 1022 6.76 -23.82 -14.15
N SER A 1023 7.39 -22.66 -13.95
CA SER A 1023 8.84 -22.60 -13.72
C SER A 1023 9.22 -23.35 -12.45
N TYR A 1024 10.33 -24.07 -12.45
CA TYR A 1024 10.84 -24.89 -11.35
C TYR A 1024 9.87 -25.97 -10.84
N CYS A 1025 8.95 -26.46 -11.71
CA CYS A 1025 8.20 -27.69 -11.48
C CYS A 1025 9.08 -28.92 -11.75
N SER A 1026 10.12 -29.11 -10.92
CA SER A 1026 11.21 -30.03 -11.22
C SER A 1026 10.87 -31.52 -11.27
N ALA A 1027 9.68 -31.93 -10.82
CA ALA A 1027 9.17 -33.31 -10.92
C ALA A 1027 8.26 -33.56 -12.13
N LEU A 1028 7.92 -32.53 -12.91
CA LEU A 1028 7.00 -32.64 -14.04
C LEU A 1028 7.69 -33.44 -15.13
N LYS A 1029 7.13 -34.60 -15.51
CA LYS A 1029 7.73 -35.51 -16.50
C LYS A 1029 7.20 -35.28 -17.90
N GLU A 1030 5.89 -35.14 -18.01
CA GLU A 1030 5.20 -34.90 -19.26
C GLU A 1030 4.06 -33.89 -19.06
N ILE A 1031 3.79 -33.09 -20.10
CA ILE A 1031 2.62 -32.21 -20.13
C ILE A 1031 2.11 -32.07 -21.56
N CYS A 1032 0.79 -32.08 -21.71
CA CYS A 1032 0.12 -31.86 -22.99
C CYS A 1032 -0.54 -30.47 -22.97
N ILE A 1033 -0.05 -29.58 -23.83
CA ILE A 1033 -0.65 -28.27 -24.05
C ILE A 1033 -1.79 -28.43 -25.08
N PRO A 1034 -3.03 -28.04 -24.75
CA PRO A 1034 -4.17 -28.15 -25.66
C PRO A 1034 -4.00 -27.29 -26.92
N ASP A 1035 -4.49 -27.77 -28.07
CA ASP A 1035 -4.42 -27.07 -29.37
C ASP A 1035 -5.12 -25.70 -29.41
N SER A 1036 -5.94 -25.37 -28.42
CA SER A 1036 -6.55 -24.04 -28.28
C SER A 1036 -5.60 -22.98 -27.73
N VAL A 1037 -4.44 -23.38 -27.22
CA VAL A 1037 -3.46 -22.44 -26.66
C VAL A 1037 -2.75 -21.69 -27.77
N GLU A 1038 -2.87 -20.36 -27.75
CA GLU A 1038 -2.29 -19.44 -28.74
C GLU A 1038 -1.00 -18.79 -28.22
N PHE A 1039 -0.79 -18.81 -26.89
CA PHE A 1039 0.36 -18.17 -26.26
C PHE A 1039 0.89 -18.93 -25.03
N ILE A 1040 2.21 -19.13 -24.99
CA ILE A 1040 2.97 -19.60 -23.83
C ILE A 1040 4.04 -18.55 -23.52
N GLY A 1041 4.02 -17.97 -22.31
CA GLY A 1041 4.97 -16.93 -21.91
C GLY A 1041 6.41 -17.43 -21.73
N GLY A 1042 7.37 -16.50 -21.70
CA GLY A 1042 8.79 -16.81 -21.48
C GLY A 1042 9.07 -17.54 -20.15
N LEU A 1043 10.12 -18.36 -20.13
CA LEU A 1043 10.54 -19.16 -18.97
C LEU A 1043 9.44 -20.07 -18.37
N CYS A 1044 8.36 -20.35 -19.12
CA CYS A 1044 7.16 -21.02 -18.58
C CYS A 1044 7.50 -22.36 -17.92
N PHE A 1045 8.38 -23.16 -18.52
CA PHE A 1045 8.81 -24.46 -18.00
C PHE A 1045 10.28 -24.45 -17.54
N SER A 1046 10.90 -23.28 -17.38
CA SER A 1046 12.31 -23.18 -16.99
C SER A 1046 12.55 -23.89 -15.64
N GLY A 1047 13.55 -24.77 -15.56
CA GLY A 1047 13.88 -25.54 -14.36
C GLY A 1047 13.01 -26.78 -14.11
N CYS A 1048 12.19 -27.20 -15.08
CA CYS A 1048 11.49 -28.49 -15.06
C CYS A 1048 12.46 -29.64 -15.36
N LYS A 1049 13.33 -29.94 -14.39
CA LYS A 1049 14.49 -30.85 -14.55
C LYS A 1049 14.14 -32.26 -15.00
N GLN A 1050 12.96 -32.79 -14.67
CA GLN A 1050 12.50 -34.14 -15.04
C GLN A 1050 11.61 -34.17 -16.29
N LEU A 1051 11.33 -33.02 -16.93
CA LEU A 1051 10.45 -32.97 -18.09
C LEU A 1051 11.14 -33.70 -19.26
N THR A 1052 10.63 -34.87 -19.65
CA THR A 1052 11.18 -35.71 -20.72
C THR A 1052 10.47 -35.47 -22.05
N ARG A 1053 9.16 -35.20 -22.00
CA ARG A 1053 8.31 -35.02 -23.19
C ARG A 1053 7.31 -33.89 -23.00
N ILE A 1054 7.07 -33.08 -24.02
CA ILE A 1054 5.98 -32.09 -24.04
C ILE A 1054 5.26 -32.12 -25.39
N ALA A 1055 3.92 -32.11 -25.36
CA ALA A 1055 3.10 -31.86 -26.54
C ALA A 1055 2.67 -30.39 -26.56
N LEU A 1056 2.95 -29.67 -27.64
CA LEU A 1056 2.62 -28.26 -27.81
C LEU A 1056 1.41 -28.10 -28.75
N SER A 1057 0.74 -26.95 -28.63
CA SER A 1057 -0.38 -26.57 -29.49
C SER A 1057 0.08 -26.29 -30.92
N SER A 1058 -0.70 -26.77 -31.89
CA SER A 1058 -0.54 -26.46 -33.32
C SER A 1058 -0.84 -25.01 -33.70
N ARG A 1059 -1.49 -24.24 -32.81
CA ARG A 1059 -1.75 -22.80 -33.02
C ARG A 1059 -0.61 -21.89 -32.60
N LEU A 1060 0.43 -22.43 -31.96
CA LEU A 1060 1.61 -21.65 -31.63
C LEU A 1060 2.37 -21.32 -32.91
N THR A 1061 2.71 -20.05 -33.10
CA THR A 1061 3.56 -19.61 -34.22
C THR A 1061 5.05 -19.71 -33.89
N SER A 1062 5.38 -19.66 -32.60
CA SER A 1062 6.75 -19.75 -32.08
C SER A 1062 6.74 -20.09 -30.58
N LEU A 1063 7.92 -20.40 -30.03
CA LEU A 1063 8.14 -20.55 -28.59
C LEU A 1063 8.80 -19.29 -28.03
N SER A 1064 8.30 -18.80 -26.89
CA SER A 1064 8.92 -17.70 -26.14
C SER A 1064 10.33 -18.03 -25.64
N TYR A 1065 11.13 -16.99 -25.35
CA TYR A 1065 12.51 -17.11 -24.86
C TYR A 1065 12.63 -18.01 -23.61
N ASP A 1066 13.70 -18.79 -23.57
CA ASP A 1066 14.10 -19.65 -22.44
C ASP A 1066 13.00 -20.55 -21.85
N CYS A 1067 11.97 -20.86 -22.64
CA CYS A 1067 10.79 -21.59 -22.17
C CYS A 1067 11.16 -22.92 -21.49
N PHE A 1068 12.25 -23.57 -21.94
CA PHE A 1068 12.74 -24.85 -21.45
C PHE A 1068 14.14 -24.78 -20.82
N THR A 1069 14.63 -23.60 -20.43
CA THR A 1069 15.97 -23.46 -19.87
C THR A 1069 16.11 -24.29 -18.59
N ASN A 1070 17.23 -25.00 -18.42
CA ASN A 1070 17.47 -25.96 -17.33
C ASN A 1070 16.50 -27.18 -17.26
N CYS A 1071 15.78 -27.51 -18.34
CA CYS A 1071 15.06 -28.78 -18.51
C CYS A 1071 15.97 -29.91 -19.04
N HIS A 1072 16.98 -30.31 -18.27
CA HIS A 1072 18.06 -31.20 -18.73
C HIS A 1072 17.61 -32.61 -19.18
N SER A 1073 16.40 -33.03 -18.80
CA SER A 1073 15.84 -34.33 -19.18
C SER A 1073 14.98 -34.29 -20.43
N LEU A 1074 14.74 -33.11 -21.03
CA LEU A 1074 13.86 -33.00 -22.19
C LEU A 1074 14.47 -33.74 -23.37
N ARG A 1075 13.74 -34.67 -23.97
CA ARG A 1075 14.19 -35.47 -25.12
C ARG A 1075 13.18 -35.47 -26.28
N SER A 1076 11.94 -35.08 -26.04
CA SER A 1076 10.88 -35.13 -27.04
C SER A 1076 9.96 -33.91 -26.96
N ILE A 1077 9.75 -33.26 -28.10
CA ILE A 1077 8.74 -32.20 -28.28
C ILE A 1077 7.88 -32.63 -29.47
N ILE A 1078 6.56 -32.56 -29.33
CA ILE A 1078 5.59 -33.03 -30.34
C ILE A 1078 4.55 -31.94 -30.58
N ILE A 1079 4.12 -31.77 -31.83
CA ILE A 1079 3.05 -30.87 -32.25
C ILE A 1079 2.12 -31.66 -33.16
N ASN A 1080 0.82 -31.70 -32.85
CA ASN A 1080 -0.17 -32.50 -33.59
C ASN A 1080 0.30 -33.96 -33.86
N ASN A 1081 0.73 -34.66 -32.81
CA ASN A 1081 1.30 -36.02 -32.86
C ASN A 1081 2.55 -36.20 -33.74
N THR A 1082 3.11 -35.12 -34.26
CA THR A 1082 4.31 -35.12 -35.10
C THR A 1082 5.51 -34.64 -34.26
N PRO A 1083 6.64 -35.37 -34.22
CA PRO A 1083 7.85 -34.86 -33.57
C PRO A 1083 8.23 -33.49 -34.13
N ILE A 1084 8.78 -32.59 -33.30
CA ILE A 1084 9.20 -31.25 -33.73
C ILE A 1084 10.22 -31.28 -34.88
N SER A 1085 10.91 -32.41 -35.09
CA SER A 1085 11.77 -32.63 -36.24
C SER A 1085 11.04 -32.71 -37.58
N ASN A 1086 9.81 -33.21 -37.57
CA ASN A 1086 9.05 -33.48 -38.79
C ASN A 1086 7.88 -32.49 -38.94
N TYR A 1087 7.84 -31.47 -38.09
CA TYR A 1087 6.82 -30.42 -38.10
C TYR A 1087 7.49 -29.09 -38.46
N PRO A 1088 6.94 -28.28 -39.38
CA PRO A 1088 7.54 -27.01 -39.82
C PRO A 1088 7.36 -25.91 -38.77
N PHE A 1089 7.86 -26.14 -37.55
CA PHE A 1089 7.76 -25.22 -36.42
C PHE A 1089 9.01 -24.35 -36.30
N ASN A 1090 8.85 -23.03 -36.26
CA ASN A 1090 9.97 -22.11 -36.10
C ASN A 1090 10.63 -22.28 -34.73
N VAL A 1091 11.92 -22.61 -34.71
CA VAL A 1091 12.73 -22.76 -33.49
C VAL A 1091 13.89 -21.79 -33.54
N SER A 1092 13.96 -20.86 -32.59
CA SER A 1092 15.06 -19.88 -32.49
C SER A 1092 16.43 -20.55 -32.30
N LEU A 1093 17.53 -19.90 -32.69
CA LEU A 1093 18.89 -20.45 -32.64
C LEU A 1093 19.30 -20.87 -31.22
N LEU A 1094 18.95 -20.10 -30.20
CA LEU A 1094 19.15 -20.41 -28.78
C LEU A 1094 18.40 -21.69 -28.39
N GLN A 1095 17.13 -21.79 -28.80
CA GLN A 1095 16.33 -22.99 -28.57
C GLN A 1095 16.93 -24.18 -29.31
N TYR A 1096 17.41 -24.01 -30.54
CA TYR A 1096 18.11 -25.06 -31.28
C TYR A 1096 19.39 -25.50 -30.55
N ILE A 1097 20.23 -24.59 -30.08
CA ILE A 1097 21.44 -24.92 -29.31
C ILE A 1097 21.06 -25.71 -28.05
N TYR A 1098 20.01 -25.28 -27.37
CA TYR A 1098 19.49 -25.96 -26.20
C TYR A 1098 18.95 -27.36 -26.51
N PHE A 1099 18.13 -27.50 -27.57
CA PHE A 1099 17.57 -28.76 -28.05
C PHE A 1099 18.64 -29.71 -28.56
N SER A 1100 19.66 -29.20 -29.24
CA SER A 1100 20.83 -29.95 -29.73
C SER A 1100 21.65 -30.53 -28.58
N LYS A 1101 21.92 -29.75 -27.52
CA LYS A 1101 22.55 -30.27 -26.29
C LYS A 1101 21.75 -31.42 -25.66
N ASN A 1102 20.43 -31.42 -25.87
CA ASN A 1102 19.51 -32.44 -25.36
C ASN A 1102 19.15 -33.52 -26.38
N LYS A 1103 19.83 -33.57 -27.54
CA LYS A 1103 19.60 -34.54 -28.63
C LYS A 1103 18.17 -34.52 -29.20
N ILE A 1104 17.53 -33.35 -29.23
CA ILE A 1104 16.20 -33.15 -29.83
C ILE A 1104 16.40 -32.57 -31.25
N PRO A 1105 16.16 -33.36 -32.31
CA PRO A 1105 16.30 -32.86 -33.67
C PRO A 1105 15.17 -31.86 -33.98
N CYS A 1106 15.52 -30.74 -34.60
CA CYS A 1106 14.59 -29.72 -35.06
C CYS A 1106 15.12 -29.10 -36.36
N TYR A 1107 14.19 -28.80 -37.28
CA TYR A 1107 14.50 -28.43 -38.67
C TYR A 1107 13.57 -27.30 -39.10
N ASN A 1108 13.83 -26.08 -38.61
CA ASN A 1108 13.35 -24.81 -39.17
C ASN A 1108 13.95 -23.69 -38.32
N ILE A 1109 15.28 -23.55 -38.40
CA ILE A 1109 16.04 -22.78 -37.43
C ILE A 1109 15.93 -21.29 -37.75
N THR A 1110 15.29 -20.66 -36.80
CA THR A 1110 15.07 -19.26 -36.51
C THR A 1110 16.31 -18.45 -36.20
N LEU A 1111 16.70 -17.41 -36.93
CA LEU A 1111 17.60 -16.40 -36.35
C LEU A 1111 16.82 -15.13 -36.06
N SER A 1112 16.78 -14.74 -34.79
CA SER A 1112 16.15 -13.50 -34.33
C SER A 1112 17.19 -12.47 -33.88
N GLN A 1113 16.76 -11.22 -33.76
CA GLN A 1113 17.64 -10.10 -33.43
C GLN A 1113 18.35 -10.28 -32.08
N ASP A 1114 17.64 -10.81 -31.09
CA ASP A 1114 18.18 -11.06 -29.75
C ASP A 1114 19.24 -12.17 -29.74
N GLU A 1115 19.50 -12.85 -30.85
CA GLU A 1115 20.43 -13.99 -30.92
C GLU A 1115 21.70 -13.68 -31.71
N ILE A 1116 21.77 -12.52 -32.34
CA ILE A 1116 22.92 -12.10 -33.16
C ILE A 1116 24.19 -12.01 -32.31
N TYR A 1117 24.10 -11.66 -31.02
CA TYR A 1117 25.25 -11.58 -30.11
C TYR A 1117 25.98 -12.92 -29.93
N LEU A 1118 25.34 -14.05 -30.26
CA LEU A 1118 25.94 -15.39 -30.21
C LEU A 1118 26.83 -15.68 -31.42
N LEU A 1119 26.79 -14.84 -32.45
CA LEU A 1119 27.46 -15.06 -33.73
C LEU A 1119 28.75 -14.24 -33.82
N SER A 1120 29.84 -14.88 -34.23
CA SER A 1120 31.16 -14.27 -34.34
C SER A 1120 31.47 -13.64 -35.72
N THR A 1121 30.44 -13.31 -36.52
CA THR A 1121 30.40 -12.83 -37.93
C THR A 1121 29.97 -13.84 -39.00
N ASN A 1122 30.01 -15.15 -38.72
CA ASN A 1122 29.53 -16.20 -39.64
C ASN A 1122 28.21 -16.80 -39.16
N ILE A 1123 27.19 -16.79 -40.03
CA ILE A 1123 25.90 -17.43 -39.75
C ILE A 1123 26.06 -18.96 -39.95
N PRO A 1124 25.68 -19.78 -38.97
CA PRO A 1124 25.74 -21.23 -39.09
C PRO A 1124 24.92 -21.76 -40.28
N HIS A 1125 25.47 -22.69 -41.07
CA HIS A 1125 24.80 -23.38 -42.19
C HIS A 1125 23.55 -24.20 -41.81
N LEU A 1126 23.15 -24.17 -40.55
CA LEU A 1126 21.94 -24.80 -40.01
C LEU A 1126 20.76 -23.81 -39.96
N VAL A 1127 20.99 -22.49 -40.00
CA VAL A 1127 19.91 -21.49 -39.99
C VAL A 1127 19.12 -21.54 -41.29
N ASN A 1128 17.79 -21.58 -41.20
CA ASN A 1128 16.87 -21.70 -42.33
C ASN A 1128 16.10 -20.42 -42.62
N CYS A 1129 15.83 -19.61 -41.60
CA CYS A 1129 15.03 -18.40 -41.76
C CYS A 1129 15.57 -17.30 -40.86
N PHE A 1130 15.62 -16.07 -41.38
CA PHE A 1130 15.82 -14.89 -40.55
C PHE A 1130 14.45 -14.32 -40.21
N ASN A 1131 14.17 -14.13 -38.93
CA ASN A 1131 12.91 -13.53 -38.48
C ASN A 1131 12.83 -12.05 -38.86
N ASP A 1132 11.64 -11.48 -38.68
CA ASP A 1132 11.44 -10.05 -38.82
C ASP A 1132 12.41 -9.28 -37.93
N ASN A 1133 12.95 -8.21 -38.48
CA ASN A 1133 13.93 -7.34 -37.84
C ASN A 1133 15.25 -8.03 -37.43
N CYS A 1134 15.58 -9.23 -37.95
CA CYS A 1134 16.74 -10.01 -37.52
C CYS A 1134 18.01 -9.16 -37.39
N PHE A 1135 18.55 -8.63 -38.49
CA PHE A 1135 19.71 -7.74 -38.52
C PHE A 1135 19.32 -6.26 -38.48
N ARG A 1136 18.11 -5.92 -38.04
CA ARG A 1136 17.66 -4.53 -38.08
C ARG A 1136 18.60 -3.64 -37.27
N ASN A 1137 18.88 -2.49 -37.88
CA ASN A 1137 19.96 -1.54 -37.69
C ASN A 1137 21.22 -2.12 -37.00
N SER A 1138 21.70 -3.24 -37.55
CA SER A 1138 23.02 -3.81 -37.28
C SER A 1138 24.09 -2.99 -37.99
N VAL A 1139 24.39 -1.79 -37.48
CA VAL A 1139 25.26 -0.84 -38.19
C VAL A 1139 26.72 -1.24 -38.25
N ASN A 1140 27.15 -2.21 -37.45
CA ASN A 1140 28.50 -2.76 -37.54
C ASN A 1140 28.62 -3.81 -38.66
N LEU A 1141 27.51 -4.18 -39.32
CA LEU A 1141 27.47 -5.18 -40.39
C LEU A 1141 27.93 -4.55 -41.72
N MET A 1142 29.23 -4.67 -42.02
CA MET A 1142 29.79 -4.18 -43.31
C MET A 1142 29.57 -5.15 -44.47
N ASN A 1143 29.62 -6.44 -44.17
CA ASN A 1143 29.33 -7.54 -45.07
C ASN A 1143 28.69 -8.69 -44.28
N ILE A 1144 27.90 -9.50 -44.97
CA ILE A 1144 27.30 -10.70 -44.39
C ILE A 1144 27.26 -11.80 -45.43
N SER A 1145 27.71 -12.99 -45.05
CA SER A 1145 27.55 -14.19 -45.88
C SER A 1145 26.29 -14.93 -45.44
N ILE A 1146 25.22 -14.85 -46.24
CA ILE A 1146 24.00 -15.63 -46.00
C ILE A 1146 24.23 -17.05 -46.52
N PRO A 1147 24.20 -18.09 -45.67
CA PRO A 1147 24.41 -19.46 -46.12
C PRO A 1147 23.25 -19.94 -46.98
N SER A 1148 23.54 -20.85 -47.92
CA SER A 1148 22.54 -21.46 -48.83
C SER A 1148 21.47 -22.31 -48.13
N SER A 1149 21.59 -22.51 -46.82
CA SER A 1149 20.58 -23.14 -45.97
C SER A 1149 19.39 -22.24 -45.67
N VAL A 1150 19.55 -20.92 -45.81
CA VAL A 1150 18.51 -19.91 -45.54
C VAL A 1150 17.55 -19.85 -46.72
N THR A 1151 16.28 -20.18 -46.48
CA THR A 1151 15.23 -20.24 -47.50
C THR A 1151 14.29 -19.03 -47.47
N SER A 1152 14.30 -18.25 -46.40
CA SER A 1152 13.44 -17.06 -46.25
C SER A 1152 14.07 -15.97 -45.38
N LEU A 1153 13.75 -14.72 -45.71
CA LEU A 1153 14.06 -13.52 -44.92
C LEU A 1153 12.76 -12.97 -44.33
N GLY A 1154 12.83 -12.33 -43.17
CA GLY A 1154 11.70 -11.65 -42.54
C GLY A 1154 11.53 -10.21 -43.01
N GLU A 1155 10.40 -9.60 -42.68
CA GLU A 1155 10.19 -8.17 -42.92
C GLU A 1155 11.20 -7.34 -42.11
N TYR A 1156 11.67 -6.24 -42.69
CA TYR A 1156 12.67 -5.37 -42.04
C TYR A 1156 14.00 -6.05 -41.67
N CYS A 1157 14.31 -7.23 -42.24
CA CYS A 1157 15.43 -8.08 -41.80
C CYS A 1157 16.78 -7.34 -41.73
N PHE A 1158 17.13 -6.54 -42.73
CA PHE A 1158 18.37 -5.76 -42.79
C PHE A 1158 18.11 -4.24 -42.74
N LYS A 1159 16.92 -3.81 -42.31
CA LYS A 1159 16.58 -2.37 -42.31
C LYS A 1159 17.61 -1.56 -41.53
N ASN A 1160 18.05 -0.44 -42.10
CA ASN A 1160 19.02 0.52 -41.58
C ASN A 1160 20.37 -0.11 -41.17
N CYS A 1161 20.81 -1.15 -41.89
CA CYS A 1161 22.20 -1.63 -41.88
C CYS A 1161 23.10 -0.65 -42.66
N ILE A 1162 23.28 0.56 -42.13
CA ILE A 1162 23.85 1.70 -42.86
C ILE A 1162 25.26 1.48 -43.41
N ASN A 1163 26.06 0.57 -42.82
CA ASN A 1163 27.42 0.30 -43.28
C ASN A 1163 27.53 -0.94 -44.18
N LEU A 1164 26.42 -1.64 -44.45
CA LEU A 1164 26.40 -2.79 -45.34
C LEU A 1164 26.68 -2.31 -46.78
N THR A 1165 27.84 -2.67 -47.33
CA THR A 1165 28.28 -2.17 -48.64
C THR A 1165 27.93 -3.11 -49.79
N SER A 1166 27.85 -4.40 -49.51
CA SER A 1166 27.47 -5.44 -50.48
C SER A 1166 26.84 -6.63 -49.78
N ILE A 1167 25.89 -7.28 -50.45
CA ILE A 1167 25.29 -8.54 -49.98
C ILE A 1167 25.01 -9.49 -51.14
N THR A 1168 25.20 -10.78 -50.90
CA THR A 1168 24.88 -11.85 -51.84
C THR A 1168 23.68 -12.63 -51.31
N ILE A 1169 22.58 -12.65 -52.08
CA ILE A 1169 21.39 -13.43 -51.75
C ILE A 1169 21.56 -14.84 -52.33
N PRO A 1170 21.51 -15.91 -51.53
CA PRO A 1170 21.64 -17.28 -52.02
C PRO A 1170 20.42 -17.70 -52.85
N SER A 1171 20.63 -18.63 -53.80
CA SER A 1171 19.57 -19.19 -54.67
C SER A 1171 18.48 -19.98 -53.95
N SER A 1172 18.63 -20.19 -52.64
CA SER A 1172 17.60 -20.80 -51.79
C SER A 1172 16.45 -19.85 -51.43
N ILE A 1173 16.60 -18.54 -51.66
CA ILE A 1173 15.58 -17.52 -51.39
C ILE A 1173 14.79 -17.23 -52.67
N SER A 1174 13.45 -17.17 -52.56
CA SER A 1174 12.54 -16.93 -53.69
C SER A 1174 11.86 -15.55 -53.67
N SER A 1175 11.93 -14.82 -52.57
CA SER A 1175 11.36 -13.47 -52.46
C SER A 1175 12.14 -12.56 -51.52
N ILE A 1176 12.09 -11.25 -51.79
CA ILE A 1176 12.61 -10.21 -50.88
C ILE A 1176 11.41 -9.57 -50.16
N PRO A 1177 11.29 -9.68 -48.82
CA PRO A 1177 10.15 -9.14 -48.06
C PRO A 1177 10.07 -7.61 -48.04
N SER A 1178 8.93 -7.10 -47.59
CA SER A 1178 8.71 -5.66 -47.41
C SER A 1178 9.76 -5.04 -46.48
N HIS A 1179 10.29 -3.88 -46.86
CA HIS A 1179 11.31 -3.13 -46.11
C HIS A 1179 12.60 -3.91 -45.77
N CYS A 1180 12.90 -5.02 -46.45
CA CYS A 1180 14.01 -5.91 -46.07
C CYS A 1180 15.38 -5.19 -45.99
N PHE A 1181 15.69 -4.32 -46.95
CA PHE A 1181 16.92 -3.51 -47.01
C PHE A 1181 16.65 -2.00 -46.88
N ASP A 1182 15.48 -1.61 -46.37
CA ASP A 1182 15.09 -0.20 -46.18
C ASP A 1182 16.21 0.56 -45.43
N SER A 1183 16.60 1.73 -45.94
CA SER A 1183 17.59 2.65 -45.37
C SER A 1183 19.01 2.07 -45.26
N CYS A 1184 19.40 1.10 -46.10
CA CYS A 1184 20.80 0.65 -46.24
C CYS A 1184 21.60 1.61 -47.14
N TYR A 1185 21.84 2.84 -46.68
CA TYR A 1185 22.36 3.95 -47.50
C TYR A 1185 23.68 3.66 -48.25
N ASN A 1186 24.59 2.87 -47.67
CA ASN A 1186 25.88 2.55 -48.29
C ASN A 1186 25.90 1.26 -49.11
N LEU A 1187 24.75 0.60 -49.32
CA LEU A 1187 24.67 -0.62 -50.12
C LEU A 1187 24.90 -0.30 -51.60
N LYS A 1188 26.09 -0.64 -52.11
CA LYS A 1188 26.53 -0.34 -53.48
C LYS A 1188 26.21 -1.45 -54.47
N SER A 1189 26.13 -2.70 -53.99
CA SER A 1189 25.88 -3.85 -54.87
C SER A 1189 25.13 -4.96 -54.13
N ILE A 1190 24.10 -5.51 -54.77
CA ILE A 1190 23.42 -6.72 -54.34
C ILE A 1190 23.51 -7.76 -55.45
N ILE A 1191 23.87 -8.99 -55.11
CA ILE A 1191 23.84 -10.12 -56.04
C ILE A 1191 22.56 -10.89 -55.78
N LEU A 1192 21.60 -10.80 -56.72
CA LEU A 1192 20.33 -11.52 -56.67
C LEU A 1192 20.41 -12.80 -57.54
N PRO A 1193 19.94 -13.94 -57.04
CA PRO A 1193 19.84 -15.17 -57.82
C PRO A 1193 18.62 -15.14 -58.74
N SER A 1194 18.61 -15.99 -59.78
CA SER A 1194 17.48 -16.13 -60.72
C SER A 1194 16.21 -16.70 -60.07
N THR A 1195 16.27 -17.11 -58.80
CA THR A 1195 15.16 -17.68 -58.04
C THR A 1195 14.23 -16.64 -57.43
N ILE A 1196 14.62 -15.35 -57.40
CA ILE A 1196 13.77 -14.28 -56.89
C ILE A 1196 12.62 -14.02 -57.87
N THR A 1197 11.39 -14.25 -57.44
CA THR A 1197 10.17 -14.05 -58.24
C THR A 1197 9.28 -12.92 -57.73
N SER A 1198 9.51 -12.40 -56.53
CA SER A 1198 8.75 -11.28 -55.96
C SER A 1198 9.56 -10.40 -55.00
N PHE A 1199 9.18 -9.13 -54.96
CA PHE A 1199 9.70 -8.11 -54.05
C PHE A 1199 8.53 -7.53 -53.25
N GLY A 1200 8.75 -7.28 -51.96
CA GLY A 1200 7.80 -6.61 -51.08
C GLY A 1200 7.85 -5.10 -51.26
N ASN A 1201 6.90 -4.41 -50.63
CA ASN A 1201 6.83 -2.95 -50.72
C ASN A 1201 8.04 -2.33 -50.01
N HIS A 1202 8.63 -1.30 -50.62
CA HIS A 1202 9.75 -0.53 -50.05
C HIS A 1202 10.97 -1.41 -49.68
N SER A 1203 11.15 -2.60 -50.29
CA SER A 1203 12.24 -3.52 -49.96
C SER A 1203 13.64 -2.90 -50.03
N PHE A 1204 13.83 -1.83 -50.81
CA PHE A 1204 15.09 -1.10 -50.98
C PHE A 1204 14.92 0.42 -50.79
N TYR A 1205 13.84 0.87 -50.14
CA TYR A 1205 13.59 2.30 -49.90
C TYR A 1205 14.78 2.95 -49.21
N GLY A 1206 15.29 4.07 -49.73
CA GLY A 1206 16.47 4.75 -49.18
C GLY A 1206 17.83 4.10 -49.50
N CYS A 1207 17.91 3.05 -50.33
CA CYS A 1207 19.19 2.51 -50.85
C CYS A 1207 19.74 3.38 -52.01
N SER A 1208 20.05 4.65 -51.75
CA SER A 1208 20.38 5.64 -52.78
C SER A 1208 21.62 5.31 -53.63
N GLN A 1209 22.56 4.51 -53.12
CA GLN A 1209 23.74 4.05 -53.87
C GLN A 1209 23.43 2.86 -54.81
N LEU A 1210 22.26 2.20 -54.64
CA LEU A 1210 21.84 1.01 -55.39
C LEU A 1210 20.89 1.32 -56.57
N GLU A 1211 20.31 2.53 -56.62
CA GLU A 1211 19.29 2.97 -57.60
C GLU A 1211 19.74 2.86 -59.08
N SER A 1212 21.04 2.69 -59.34
CA SER A 1212 21.60 2.58 -60.70
C SER A 1212 21.56 1.17 -61.31
N LEU A 1213 21.02 0.15 -60.61
CA LEU A 1213 20.98 -1.24 -61.05
C LEU A 1213 19.67 -1.61 -61.78
N ASN A 1214 19.74 -1.88 -63.09
CA ASN A 1214 18.60 -2.20 -63.99
C ASN A 1214 17.82 -3.50 -63.71
N LEU A 1215 18.04 -4.16 -62.56
CA LEU A 1215 17.51 -5.51 -62.25
C LEU A 1215 16.43 -5.52 -61.15
N ILE A 1216 16.15 -4.37 -60.51
CA ILE A 1216 15.17 -4.27 -59.40
C ILE A 1216 14.04 -3.32 -59.83
N PRO A 1217 12.75 -3.67 -59.63
CA PRO A 1217 11.62 -2.78 -59.95
C PRO A 1217 11.70 -1.43 -59.21
N LYS A 1218 11.34 -0.33 -59.89
CA LYS A 1218 11.38 1.03 -59.30
C LYS A 1218 10.52 1.17 -58.05
N GLU A 1219 9.36 0.53 -58.03
CA GLU A 1219 8.41 0.51 -56.90
C GLU A 1219 9.00 -0.08 -55.61
N CYS A 1220 10.14 -0.78 -55.68
CA CYS A 1220 10.82 -1.27 -54.47
C CYS A 1220 11.64 -0.18 -53.76
N PHE A 1221 11.93 0.94 -54.44
CA PHE A 1221 12.70 2.09 -53.95
C PHE A 1221 11.81 3.29 -53.56
N GLU A 1222 10.57 3.32 -54.03
CA GLU A 1222 9.53 4.31 -53.72
C GLU A 1222 8.64 3.82 -52.57
#